data_AF-A0AAN8EK27-F1
#
_entry.id   AF-A0AAN8EK27-F1
#
_cell.length_a   1.000
_cell.length_b   1.000
_cell.length_c   1.000
_cell.angle_alpha   90.00
_cell.angle_beta   90.00
_cell.angle_gamma   90.00
#
_symmetry.space_group_name_H-M   'P 1'
#
loop_
_entity.id
_entity.type
_entity.pdbx_description
1 polymer ?
#
loop_
_entity_poly.entity_id
_entity_poly.type
_entity_poly.pdbx_seq_one_letter_code
_entity_poly.pdbx_strand_id
1 'polypeptide(L)'
;MGMSHDDDHATCTGHSHIMSGEWVKGRNPSDLSWSSCSRDDLENFLSRSKASACLLHTDPRTRYQVRLPPKLPGMHYSVDEQCQILFGTNATFCNDMEHLMCAGLWCLVEGDASCKTKLDAPLDGTECGADKWCRAGECVSKTPIPQHVDGDWSPWSQWSMCSRTCGTGVQFRQRKCDNPPPGPGGQHCQKLSVEHKACERPPCPKGAPSFRDLQCLSYGRHASKQRGGMLTAIINDDKPCVLFCSPLGRDVPVLVSDRVMDGTPCGPYEADLCVNGRCQRIGCDSIISSSAKEDRCGVCNGDGRSCTIVRGDFNHTKGMGYIEAVVIPAGARRIKVVEDRPSHSFLALKDSSQRSINSDWKIELPGEFQLAGTTVRYVRRGLWEKMSAKGPTKGPLHLMVLLFHDQSYGIHYEYTLPLNTTQDRSSEEHREPEYLYIWTHSSWQDCTVQCGGGERRTVVSCMRIFNKTMERVNDSYCQPENRPLPQIRLCNSHHCQYRWVTGDWGSCSITCGKGLQQREVACVYHLQNGTLFHTRDLFCQGGKPPVVQGCEGRLCLSVWEASEWAQCSSDCGRGVHSRTVTCTNPQGVCDPQSQPPHEEPCEDHSKCYEWKTGDWSKCSSSCGKGLQSRVVQCMHKVTGRHGNDCPVTLRPPTYRPCHHGTCNEKINVNTITSPRLAALTYKCLGDQWTVYCRVIREKNLCQDMRWYQRCCDTCRDFYAKKILHKS
;
A
#
# COMPACT_ATOMS: atom_id res chain seq x y z
N MET A 1 3.17 -47.10 -34.34
CA MET A 1 3.22 -45.95 -33.40
C MET A 1 4.67 -45.61 -33.04
N GLY A 2 5.59 -45.60 -34.02
CA GLY A 2 6.99 -45.22 -33.80
C GLY A 2 7.80 -46.11 -32.85
N MET A 3 7.44 -47.39 -32.72
CA MET A 3 8.14 -48.33 -31.84
C MET A 3 9.17 -49.14 -32.64
N SER A 4 10.40 -49.17 -32.17
CA SER A 4 11.48 -49.98 -32.76
C SER A 4 11.47 -51.41 -32.22
N HIS A 5 12.28 -52.30 -32.79
CA HIS A 5 12.46 -53.62 -32.19
C HIS A 5 13.23 -53.49 -30.87
N ASP A 6 12.92 -54.34 -29.90
CA ASP A 6 13.57 -54.35 -28.59
C ASP A 6 15.07 -54.65 -28.70
N ASP A 7 15.48 -55.39 -29.74
CA ASP A 7 16.88 -55.68 -30.03
C ASP A 7 17.68 -54.46 -30.54
N ASP A 8 16.99 -53.40 -30.98
CA ASP A 8 17.62 -52.11 -31.31
C ASP A 8 17.98 -51.32 -30.04
N HIS A 9 17.45 -51.73 -28.88
CA HIS A 9 17.70 -51.11 -27.58
C HIS A 9 18.61 -51.98 -26.71
N ALA A 10 19.83 -51.50 -26.44
CA ALA A 10 20.83 -52.25 -25.67
C ALA A 10 20.38 -52.72 -24.27
N THR A 11 19.32 -52.14 -23.70
CA THR A 11 18.75 -52.49 -22.40
C THR A 11 17.64 -53.54 -22.44
N CYS A 12 17.05 -53.78 -23.62
CA CYS A 12 15.92 -54.70 -23.80
C CYS A 12 16.26 -55.88 -24.72
N THR A 13 17.50 -55.96 -25.19
CA THR A 13 18.04 -57.07 -25.98
C THR A 13 18.01 -58.39 -25.19
N GLY A 14 17.61 -59.48 -25.86
CA GLY A 14 17.64 -60.83 -25.29
C GLY A 14 16.44 -61.23 -24.43
N HIS A 15 15.43 -60.37 -24.28
CA HIS A 15 14.14 -60.70 -23.66
C HIS A 15 13.04 -60.87 -24.72
N SER A 16 12.13 -61.82 -24.48
CA SER A 16 11.02 -62.14 -25.39
C SER A 16 9.78 -61.28 -25.07
N HIS A 17 9.48 -60.34 -25.96
CA HIS A 17 8.41 -59.36 -25.85
C HIS A 17 7.75 -59.18 -27.22
N ILE A 18 6.65 -58.43 -27.27
CA ILE A 18 5.88 -58.22 -28.51
C ILE A 18 6.72 -57.56 -29.62
N MET A 19 7.71 -56.72 -29.27
CA MET A 19 8.58 -56.03 -30.22
C MET A 19 9.98 -56.64 -30.32
N SER A 20 10.19 -57.88 -29.86
CA SER A 20 11.44 -58.59 -30.12
C SER A 20 11.67 -58.73 -31.64
N GLY A 21 12.92 -58.65 -32.08
CA GLY A 21 13.32 -58.75 -33.48
C GLY A 21 13.11 -60.14 -34.09
N GLU A 22 12.91 -61.16 -33.25
CA GLU A 22 12.48 -62.50 -33.66
C GLU A 22 11.13 -62.86 -33.03
N TRP A 23 10.28 -63.54 -33.82
CA TRP A 23 8.99 -64.03 -33.33
C TRP A 23 9.17 -65.14 -32.29
N VAL A 24 8.57 -64.95 -31.12
CA VAL A 24 8.63 -65.90 -30.00
C VAL A 24 7.73 -67.10 -30.30
N LYS A 25 8.29 -68.16 -30.89
CA LYS A 25 7.57 -69.43 -31.13
C LYS A 25 7.29 -70.14 -29.81
N GLY A 26 6.07 -70.65 -29.64
CA GLY A 26 5.73 -71.53 -28.53
C GLY A 26 5.47 -70.87 -27.18
N ARG A 27 5.19 -69.56 -27.16
CA ARG A 27 4.65 -68.86 -25.98
C ARG A 27 3.23 -68.39 -26.25
N ASN A 28 2.41 -68.38 -25.21
CA ASN A 28 1.05 -67.87 -25.33
C ASN A 28 1.07 -66.39 -25.67
N PRO A 29 0.24 -65.93 -26.63
CA PRO A 29 0.09 -64.51 -26.95
C PRO A 29 -0.27 -63.65 -25.74
N SER A 30 -0.94 -64.24 -24.75
CA SER A 30 -1.36 -63.63 -23.48
C SER A 30 -0.23 -63.50 -22.45
N ASP A 31 0.87 -64.26 -22.61
CA ASP A 31 2.08 -64.15 -21.78
C ASP A 31 3.12 -63.18 -22.37
N LEU A 32 2.89 -62.72 -23.60
CA LEU A 32 3.74 -61.73 -24.26
C LEU A 32 3.41 -60.34 -23.73
N SER A 33 4.33 -59.79 -22.94
CA SER A 33 4.26 -58.39 -22.53
C SER A 33 5.02 -57.49 -23.51
N TRP A 34 4.62 -56.24 -23.57
CA TRP A 34 5.47 -55.18 -24.13
C TRP A 34 6.69 -54.98 -23.22
N SER A 35 7.86 -54.72 -23.81
CA SER A 35 9.07 -54.40 -23.03
C SER A 35 9.00 -53.00 -22.43
N SER A 36 9.94 -52.67 -21.53
CA SER A 36 10.11 -51.28 -21.07
C SER A 36 10.53 -50.35 -22.21
N CYS A 37 11.36 -50.81 -23.16
CA CYS A 37 11.81 -49.98 -24.29
C CYS A 37 10.66 -49.70 -25.27
N SER A 38 9.82 -50.70 -25.54
CA SER A 38 8.58 -50.56 -26.31
C SER A 38 7.64 -49.52 -25.69
N ARG A 39 7.49 -49.51 -24.36
CA ARG A 39 6.70 -48.50 -23.64
C ARG A 39 7.32 -47.12 -23.81
N ASP A 40 8.62 -47.00 -23.62
CA ASP A 40 9.32 -45.72 -23.67
C ASP A 40 9.29 -45.13 -25.10
N ASP A 41 9.42 -45.96 -26.13
CA ASP A 41 9.24 -45.58 -27.54
C ASP A 41 7.82 -45.09 -27.83
N LEU A 42 6.81 -45.81 -27.35
CA LEU A 42 5.42 -45.41 -27.50
C LEU A 42 5.13 -44.10 -26.77
N GLU A 43 5.60 -43.93 -25.55
CA GLU A 43 5.47 -42.68 -24.78
C GLU A 43 6.18 -41.52 -25.49
N ASN A 44 7.35 -41.76 -26.08
CA ASN A 44 8.05 -40.79 -26.90
C ASN A 44 7.26 -40.45 -28.18
N PHE A 45 6.68 -41.42 -28.87
CA PHE A 45 5.83 -41.18 -30.03
C PHE A 45 4.59 -40.36 -29.67
N LEU A 46 3.89 -40.74 -28.60
CA LEU A 46 2.68 -40.06 -28.13
C LEU A 46 2.97 -38.63 -27.68
N SER A 47 4.11 -38.38 -27.00
CA SER A 47 4.47 -37.07 -26.46
C SER A 47 5.21 -36.14 -27.44
N ARG A 48 5.95 -36.68 -28.41
CA ARG A 48 6.85 -35.89 -29.28
C ARG A 48 6.41 -35.82 -30.75
N SER A 49 5.67 -36.80 -31.26
CA SER A 49 5.31 -36.85 -32.68
C SER A 49 4.04 -36.05 -32.97
N LYS A 50 4.05 -35.16 -33.97
CA LYS A 50 2.82 -34.51 -34.45
C LYS A 50 1.81 -35.52 -35.02
N ALA A 51 2.29 -36.70 -35.47
CA ALA A 51 1.44 -37.75 -36.00
C ALA A 51 0.57 -38.43 -34.93
N SER A 52 0.91 -38.33 -33.64
CA SER A 52 0.10 -38.89 -32.55
C SER A 52 -1.17 -38.07 -32.26
N ALA A 53 -1.27 -36.84 -32.78
CA ALA A 53 -2.39 -35.93 -32.50
C ALA A 53 -3.75 -36.50 -32.96
N CYS A 54 -3.78 -37.33 -34.00
CA CYS A 54 -5.00 -38.00 -34.46
C CYS A 54 -5.53 -39.04 -33.46
N LEU A 55 -4.69 -39.53 -32.53
CA LEU A 55 -5.07 -40.48 -31.49
C LEU A 55 -5.66 -39.78 -30.25
N LEU A 56 -5.49 -38.46 -30.13
CA LEU A 56 -5.96 -37.66 -28.99
C LEU A 56 -7.44 -37.25 -29.11
N HIS A 57 -8.01 -37.36 -30.30
CA HIS A 57 -9.38 -36.97 -30.60
C HIS A 57 -10.18 -38.19 -31.07
N THR A 58 -11.07 -38.68 -30.21
CA THR A 58 -12.08 -39.67 -30.61
C THR A 58 -13.31 -38.93 -31.12
N ASP A 59 -13.71 -39.15 -32.38
CA ASP A 59 -14.96 -38.60 -32.91
C ASP A 59 -16.15 -39.19 -32.11
N PRO A 60 -16.99 -38.36 -31.46
CA PRO A 60 -18.15 -38.83 -30.72
C PRO A 60 -19.11 -39.69 -31.56
N ARG A 61 -19.13 -39.50 -32.89
CA ARG A 61 -20.00 -40.23 -33.82
C ARG A 61 -19.51 -41.66 -34.10
N THR A 62 -18.21 -41.91 -33.96
CA THR A 62 -17.60 -43.25 -34.18
C THR A 62 -17.51 -44.07 -32.89
N ARG A 63 -17.75 -43.45 -31.72
CA ARG A 63 -17.72 -44.10 -30.39
C ARG A 63 -18.62 -45.33 -30.27
N TYR A 64 -19.63 -45.46 -31.12
CA TYR A 64 -20.55 -46.61 -31.17
C TYR A 64 -20.42 -47.48 -32.43
N GLN A 65 -19.53 -47.13 -33.37
CA GLN A 65 -19.35 -47.86 -34.63
C GLN A 65 -18.40 -49.05 -34.51
N VAL A 66 -17.42 -49.01 -33.60
CA VAL A 66 -16.50 -50.14 -33.36
C VAL A 66 -17.01 -50.95 -32.16
N ARG A 67 -17.88 -51.94 -32.43
CA ARG A 67 -18.21 -52.96 -31.43
C ARG A 67 -17.14 -54.03 -31.46
N LEU A 68 -16.30 -54.07 -30.44
CA LEU A 68 -15.44 -55.23 -30.20
C LEU A 68 -16.34 -56.45 -29.95
N PRO A 69 -16.08 -57.61 -30.59
CA PRO A 69 -16.86 -58.81 -30.33
C PRO A 69 -16.84 -59.14 -28.84
N PRO A 70 -18.00 -59.37 -28.20
CA PRO A 70 -18.05 -59.70 -26.77
C PRO A 70 -17.53 -61.12 -26.47
N LYS A 71 -17.30 -61.91 -27.52
CA LYS A 71 -16.85 -63.30 -27.46
C LYS A 71 -15.34 -63.35 -27.66
N LEU A 72 -14.68 -64.21 -26.88
CA LEU A 72 -13.27 -64.48 -27.04
C LEU A 72 -13.01 -65.24 -28.35
N PRO A 73 -11.82 -65.15 -28.97
CA PRO A 73 -11.53 -65.80 -30.26
C PRO A 73 -11.80 -67.31 -30.27
N GLY A 74 -11.48 -68.04 -29.20
CA GLY A 74 -11.75 -69.47 -29.06
C GLY A 74 -13.23 -69.84 -28.86
N MET A 75 -14.12 -68.85 -28.68
CA MET A 75 -15.58 -69.04 -28.75
C MET A 75 -16.12 -68.93 -30.18
N HIS A 76 -15.30 -68.46 -31.12
CA HIS A 76 -15.61 -68.37 -32.54
C HIS A 76 -14.99 -69.52 -33.33
N TYR A 77 -13.83 -70.01 -32.86
CA TYR A 77 -13.10 -71.09 -33.50
C TYR A 77 -12.90 -72.23 -32.48
N SER A 78 -13.53 -73.37 -32.74
CA SER A 78 -13.36 -74.57 -31.92
C SER A 78 -11.92 -75.08 -31.98
N VAL A 79 -11.59 -76.01 -31.08
CA VAL A 79 -10.25 -76.61 -31.04
C VAL A 79 -9.91 -77.35 -32.35
N ASP A 80 -10.90 -78.01 -32.98
CA ASP A 80 -10.75 -78.68 -34.26
C ASP A 80 -10.57 -77.67 -35.41
N GLU A 81 -11.34 -76.58 -35.43
CA GLU A 81 -11.22 -75.54 -36.44
C GLU A 81 -9.85 -74.85 -36.38
N GLN A 82 -9.31 -74.64 -35.18
CA GLN A 82 -7.95 -74.15 -35.01
C GLN A 82 -6.90 -75.13 -35.54
N CYS A 83 -7.09 -76.44 -35.33
CA CYS A 83 -6.25 -77.48 -35.94
C CYS A 83 -6.34 -77.46 -37.48
N GLN A 84 -7.54 -77.28 -38.03
CA GLN A 84 -7.75 -77.22 -39.47
C GLN A 84 -7.07 -76.00 -40.10
N ILE A 85 -7.08 -74.86 -39.41
CA ILE A 85 -6.40 -73.64 -39.84
C ILE A 85 -4.88 -73.83 -39.85
N LEU A 86 -4.32 -74.53 -38.86
CA LEU A 86 -2.86 -74.68 -38.72
C LEU A 86 -2.25 -75.79 -39.58
N PHE A 87 -2.97 -76.89 -39.80
CA PHE A 87 -2.47 -78.12 -40.41
C PHE A 87 -3.28 -78.61 -41.64
N GLY A 88 -4.35 -77.91 -42.01
CA GLY A 88 -5.21 -78.23 -43.16
C GLY A 88 -6.54 -78.88 -42.77
N THR A 89 -7.50 -78.91 -43.68
CA THR A 89 -8.91 -79.30 -43.42
C THR A 89 -9.12 -80.70 -42.83
N ASN A 90 -8.13 -81.59 -42.95
CA ASN A 90 -8.19 -82.97 -42.46
C ASN A 90 -7.54 -83.13 -41.07
N ALA A 91 -7.27 -82.01 -40.38
CA ALA A 91 -6.75 -82.00 -39.03
C ALA A 91 -7.87 -81.90 -37.98
N THR A 92 -7.71 -82.61 -36.88
CA THR A 92 -8.62 -82.58 -35.71
C THR A 92 -7.80 -82.47 -34.43
N PHE A 93 -8.44 -82.17 -33.31
CA PHE A 93 -7.78 -82.12 -32.01
C PHE A 93 -7.31 -83.51 -31.57
N CYS A 94 -6.09 -83.57 -31.03
CA CYS A 94 -5.50 -84.80 -30.54
C CYS A 94 -5.94 -85.10 -29.09
N ASN A 95 -6.84 -86.05 -28.92
CA ASN A 95 -7.34 -86.46 -27.61
C ASN A 95 -6.25 -87.07 -26.70
N ASP A 96 -5.21 -87.71 -27.27
CA ASP A 96 -4.11 -88.28 -26.48
C ASP A 96 -3.33 -87.20 -25.69
N MET A 97 -3.39 -85.96 -26.15
CA MET A 97 -2.71 -84.81 -25.54
C MET A 97 -3.67 -83.88 -24.76
N GLU A 98 -4.88 -84.34 -24.41
CA GLU A 98 -5.88 -83.56 -23.68
C GLU A 98 -5.38 -83.04 -22.32
N HIS A 99 -4.49 -83.77 -21.65
CA HIS A 99 -3.87 -83.33 -20.39
C HIS A 99 -2.99 -82.07 -20.51
N LEU A 100 -2.60 -81.69 -21.74
CA LEU A 100 -1.88 -80.46 -22.07
C LEU A 100 -2.79 -79.41 -22.75
N MET A 101 -4.10 -79.61 -22.69
CA MET A 101 -5.09 -78.64 -23.18
C MET A 101 -4.83 -77.25 -22.57
N CYS A 102 -4.96 -76.21 -23.39
CA CYS A 102 -4.61 -74.82 -23.12
C CYS A 102 -3.10 -74.49 -23.06
N ALA A 103 -2.21 -75.45 -22.75
CA ALA A 103 -0.76 -75.20 -22.77
C ALA A 103 -0.16 -75.31 -24.18
N GLY A 104 -0.78 -76.09 -25.07
CA GLY A 104 -0.40 -76.23 -26.47
C GLY A 104 -1.51 -76.86 -27.30
N LEU A 105 -1.68 -76.41 -28.55
CA LEU A 105 -2.63 -76.97 -29.48
C LEU A 105 -1.99 -78.16 -30.20
N TRP A 106 -2.48 -79.35 -29.89
CA TRP A 106 -2.03 -80.61 -30.47
C TRP A 106 -3.09 -81.15 -31.42
N CYS A 107 -2.69 -81.43 -32.64
CA CYS A 107 -3.58 -81.81 -33.73
C CYS A 107 -3.18 -83.15 -34.32
N LEU A 108 -4.16 -83.98 -34.65
CA LEU A 108 -3.99 -85.21 -35.41
C LEU A 108 -4.43 -84.94 -36.85
N VAL A 109 -3.54 -85.15 -37.81
CA VAL A 109 -3.85 -85.05 -39.24
C VAL A 109 -4.15 -86.46 -39.76
N GLU A 110 -5.24 -86.59 -40.50
CA GLU A 110 -5.66 -87.87 -41.09
C GLU A 110 -4.51 -88.56 -41.86
N GLY A 111 -4.12 -89.76 -41.42
CA GLY A 111 -3.01 -90.54 -41.98
C GLY A 111 -1.70 -90.50 -41.19
N ASP A 112 -1.57 -89.61 -40.21
CA ASP A 112 -0.44 -89.60 -39.28
C ASP A 112 -0.72 -90.44 -38.03
N ALA A 113 0.30 -91.16 -37.55
CA ALA A 113 0.21 -91.96 -36.32
C ALA A 113 0.52 -91.17 -35.03
N SER A 114 0.93 -89.90 -35.15
CA SER A 114 1.38 -89.09 -34.02
C SER A 114 0.86 -87.67 -34.10
N CYS A 115 0.59 -87.07 -32.94
CA CYS A 115 0.06 -85.73 -32.85
C CYS A 115 1.12 -84.67 -33.13
N LYS A 116 0.73 -83.66 -33.91
CA LYS A 116 1.59 -82.55 -34.35
C LYS A 116 1.18 -81.27 -33.63
N THR A 117 2.16 -80.43 -33.33
CA THR A 117 1.93 -79.11 -32.72
C THR A 117 2.89 -78.08 -33.31
N LYS A 118 2.49 -76.81 -33.30
CA LYS A 118 3.38 -75.66 -33.56
C LYS A 118 3.81 -74.95 -32.26
N LEU A 119 3.52 -75.56 -31.11
CA LEU A 119 3.77 -75.06 -29.75
C LEU A 119 2.90 -73.84 -29.35
N ASP A 120 2.01 -73.37 -30.21
CA ASP A 120 1.05 -72.32 -29.86
C ASP A 120 -0.11 -72.92 -29.05
N ALA A 121 -0.56 -72.24 -28.00
CA ALA A 121 -1.76 -72.65 -27.27
C ALA A 121 -3.04 -72.44 -28.09
N PRO A 122 -4.12 -73.18 -27.73
CA PRO A 122 -5.45 -72.86 -28.19
C PRO A 122 -5.85 -71.42 -27.82
N LEU A 123 -6.66 -70.80 -28.67
CA LEU A 123 -7.13 -69.43 -28.48
C LEU A 123 -7.89 -69.26 -27.16
N ASP A 124 -7.76 -68.08 -26.53
CA ASP A 124 -8.54 -67.76 -25.34
C ASP A 124 -10.05 -67.92 -25.62
N GLY A 125 -10.76 -68.58 -24.71
CA GLY A 125 -12.18 -68.94 -24.86
C GLY A 125 -12.45 -70.30 -25.48
N THR A 126 -11.42 -71.04 -25.94
CA THR A 126 -11.56 -72.43 -26.41
C THR A 126 -12.00 -73.32 -25.26
N GLU A 127 -12.97 -74.20 -25.47
CA GLU A 127 -13.47 -75.09 -24.44
C GLU A 127 -12.42 -76.14 -24.06
N CYS A 128 -12.13 -76.29 -22.76
CA CYS A 128 -11.14 -77.22 -22.22
C CYS A 128 -11.71 -78.19 -21.17
N GLY A 129 -13.03 -78.12 -20.93
CA GLY A 129 -13.73 -78.97 -19.98
C GLY A 129 -15.11 -78.41 -19.63
N ALA A 130 -15.89 -79.18 -18.87
CA ALA A 130 -17.22 -78.76 -18.42
C ALA A 130 -17.15 -77.45 -17.65
N ASP A 131 -17.83 -76.42 -18.17
CA ASP A 131 -17.81 -75.04 -17.64
C ASP A 131 -16.42 -74.42 -17.48
N LYS A 132 -15.46 -74.81 -18.33
CA LYS A 132 -14.11 -74.24 -18.38
C LYS A 132 -13.71 -73.82 -19.80
N TRP A 133 -12.79 -72.88 -19.89
CA TRP A 133 -12.18 -72.44 -21.14
C TRP A 133 -10.69 -72.15 -20.97
N CYS A 134 -9.95 -72.13 -22.07
CA CYS A 134 -8.56 -71.69 -22.07
C CYS A 134 -8.50 -70.18 -21.88
N ARG A 135 -7.63 -69.73 -20.97
CA ARG A 135 -7.25 -68.31 -20.83
C ARG A 135 -5.80 -68.23 -20.38
N ALA A 136 -4.97 -67.51 -21.12
CA ALA A 136 -3.54 -67.33 -20.79
C ALA A 136 -2.79 -68.65 -20.55
N GLY A 137 -3.05 -69.65 -21.38
CA GLY A 137 -2.38 -70.96 -21.28
C GLY A 137 -2.99 -71.94 -20.29
N GLU A 138 -3.95 -71.51 -19.46
CA GLU A 138 -4.53 -72.33 -18.40
C GLU A 138 -6.02 -72.62 -18.65
N CYS A 139 -6.47 -73.81 -18.21
CA CYS A 139 -7.88 -74.18 -18.25
C CYS A 139 -8.61 -73.66 -17.00
N VAL A 140 -9.30 -72.53 -17.14
CA VAL A 140 -9.95 -71.82 -16.03
C VAL A 140 -11.47 -71.96 -16.09
N SER A 141 -12.15 -71.90 -14.94
CA SER A 141 -13.62 -71.86 -14.88
C SER A 141 -14.17 -70.69 -15.68
N LYS A 142 -15.30 -70.89 -16.37
CA LYS A 142 -16.10 -69.87 -17.06
C LYS A 142 -16.59 -68.84 -16.04
N THR A 143 -15.70 -67.93 -15.64
CA THR A 143 -16.04 -66.79 -14.79
C THR A 143 -17.03 -65.92 -15.56
N PRO A 144 -18.17 -65.53 -14.97
CA PRO A 144 -19.03 -64.54 -15.61
C PRO A 144 -18.21 -63.26 -15.75
N ILE A 145 -17.89 -62.87 -16.98
CA ILE A 145 -17.34 -61.55 -17.29
C ILE A 145 -18.41 -60.56 -16.84
N PRO A 146 -18.20 -59.73 -15.80
CA PRO A 146 -19.20 -58.75 -15.43
C PRO A 146 -19.36 -57.82 -16.63
N GLN A 147 -20.59 -57.72 -17.13
CA GLN A 147 -20.90 -57.18 -18.47
C GLN A 147 -20.61 -55.67 -18.64
N HIS A 148 -20.09 -55.03 -17.61
CA HIS A 148 -19.69 -53.63 -17.57
C HIS A 148 -18.88 -53.37 -16.29
N VAL A 149 -17.55 -53.53 -16.35
CA VAL A 149 -16.66 -53.12 -15.24
C VAL A 149 -16.01 -51.81 -15.63
N ASP A 150 -16.46 -50.72 -15.02
CA ASP A 150 -15.76 -49.44 -15.13
C ASP A 150 -14.37 -49.57 -14.50
N GLY A 151 -13.37 -49.03 -15.18
CA GLY A 151 -12.02 -49.02 -14.65
C GLY A 151 -11.92 -48.06 -13.48
N ASP A 152 -11.23 -48.48 -12.43
CA ASP A 152 -10.90 -47.62 -11.29
C ASP A 152 -9.39 -47.56 -11.06
N TRP A 153 -8.99 -46.48 -10.39
CA TRP A 153 -7.59 -46.14 -10.17
C TRP A 153 -6.96 -47.01 -9.09
N SER A 154 -5.72 -47.46 -9.33
CA SER A 154 -4.85 -47.89 -8.24
C SER A 154 -4.57 -46.75 -7.27
N PRO A 155 -4.17 -47.10 -6.03
CA PRO A 155 -3.58 -46.14 -5.11
C PRO A 155 -2.45 -45.35 -5.78
N TRP A 156 -2.37 -44.07 -5.44
CA TRP A 156 -1.26 -43.24 -5.89
C TRP A 156 0.10 -43.81 -5.43
N SER A 157 1.11 -43.73 -6.29
CA SER A 157 2.49 -43.96 -5.92
C SER A 157 2.94 -42.97 -4.82
N GLN A 158 4.04 -43.31 -4.16
CA GLN A 158 4.77 -42.31 -3.37
C GLN A 158 5.20 -41.14 -4.26
N TRP A 159 5.28 -39.95 -3.67
CA TRP A 159 5.79 -38.76 -4.36
C TRP A 159 7.25 -38.96 -4.75
N SER A 160 7.62 -38.51 -5.96
CA SER A 160 9.01 -38.45 -6.41
C SER A 160 9.85 -37.57 -5.50
N MET A 161 11.18 -37.65 -5.59
CA MET A 161 12.03 -36.61 -5.02
C MET A 161 11.74 -35.26 -5.69
N CYS A 162 11.94 -34.17 -4.93
CA CYS A 162 11.83 -32.81 -5.45
C CYS A 162 12.84 -32.61 -6.58
N SER A 163 12.38 -32.08 -7.72
CA SER A 163 13.23 -31.87 -8.90
C SER A 163 14.41 -30.92 -8.66
N ARG A 164 14.34 -30.12 -7.59
CA ARG A 164 15.38 -29.18 -7.17
C ARG A 164 15.88 -29.48 -5.76
N THR A 165 17.14 -29.13 -5.52
CA THR A 165 17.81 -29.19 -4.20
C THR A 165 17.69 -27.89 -3.41
N CYS A 166 17.44 -26.75 -4.08
CA CYS A 166 17.21 -25.43 -3.49
C CYS A 166 16.10 -24.67 -4.23
N GLY A 167 15.41 -23.79 -3.53
CA GLY A 167 14.24 -23.04 -4.02
C GLY A 167 13.02 -23.92 -4.32
N THR A 168 12.08 -23.39 -5.08
CA THR A 168 10.82 -24.09 -5.43
C THR A 168 11.02 -25.02 -6.61
N GLY A 169 10.78 -26.32 -6.41
CA GLY A 169 10.78 -27.36 -7.44
C GLY A 169 9.42 -28.05 -7.59
N VAL A 170 9.40 -29.18 -8.29
CA VAL A 170 8.20 -29.98 -8.53
C VAL A 170 8.44 -31.44 -8.15
N GLN A 171 7.43 -32.07 -7.56
CA GLN A 171 7.33 -33.52 -7.36
C GLN A 171 6.15 -34.04 -8.16
N PHE A 172 6.20 -35.30 -8.57
CA PHE A 172 5.09 -35.97 -9.22
C PHE A 172 4.79 -37.30 -8.56
N ARG A 173 3.56 -37.77 -8.72
CA ARG A 173 3.14 -39.12 -8.39
C ARG A 173 2.22 -39.63 -9.50
N GLN A 174 2.12 -40.95 -9.60
CA GLN A 174 1.40 -41.61 -10.67
C GLN A 174 0.51 -42.74 -10.14
N ARG A 175 -0.51 -43.08 -10.92
CA ARG A 175 -1.43 -44.19 -10.67
C ARG A 175 -1.86 -44.79 -12.00
N LYS A 176 -2.32 -46.03 -11.96
CA LYS A 176 -2.76 -46.79 -13.13
C LYS A 176 -4.25 -47.08 -13.04
N CYS A 177 -4.90 -47.24 -14.18
CA CYS A 177 -6.32 -47.61 -14.24
C CYS A 177 -6.43 -49.14 -14.22
N ASP A 178 -6.09 -49.75 -13.09
CA ASP A 178 -5.89 -51.19 -12.93
C ASP A 178 -6.51 -51.77 -11.65
N ASN A 179 -7.34 -51.03 -10.93
CA ASN A 179 -7.92 -51.49 -9.65
C ASN A 179 -9.42 -51.17 -9.51
N PRO A 180 -10.31 -51.83 -10.27
CA PRO A 180 -10.04 -52.85 -11.29
C PRO A 180 -9.73 -52.26 -12.67
N PRO A 181 -9.10 -53.01 -13.59
CA PRO A 181 -8.94 -52.57 -14.97
C PRO A 181 -10.31 -52.51 -15.70
N PRO A 182 -10.49 -51.61 -16.69
CA PRO A 182 -11.75 -51.51 -17.42
C PRO A 182 -12.06 -52.81 -18.18
N GLY A 183 -13.25 -53.36 -17.95
CA GLY A 183 -13.78 -54.51 -18.68
C GLY A 183 -14.38 -54.13 -20.04
N PRO A 184 -14.77 -55.12 -20.87
CA PRO A 184 -15.40 -54.86 -22.16
C PRO A 184 -16.68 -54.02 -22.00
N GLY A 185 -16.72 -52.84 -22.63
CA GLY A 185 -17.85 -51.90 -22.54
C GLY A 185 -17.85 -50.97 -21.32
N GLY A 186 -16.94 -51.15 -20.36
CA GLY A 186 -16.76 -50.26 -19.22
C GLY A 186 -16.03 -48.96 -19.57
N GLN A 187 -16.23 -47.93 -18.77
CA GLN A 187 -15.60 -46.63 -18.95
C GLN A 187 -14.15 -46.65 -18.48
N HIS A 188 -13.27 -46.02 -19.25
CA HIS A 188 -11.90 -45.75 -18.81
C HIS A 188 -11.90 -44.68 -17.71
N CYS A 189 -10.89 -44.73 -16.83
CA CYS A 189 -10.79 -43.81 -15.70
C CYS A 189 -10.77 -42.33 -16.14
N GLN A 190 -11.71 -41.52 -15.64
CA GLN A 190 -11.97 -40.15 -16.14
C GLN A 190 -11.08 -39.02 -15.55
N LYS A 191 -9.91 -39.33 -14.99
CA LYS A 191 -9.01 -38.34 -14.36
C LYS A 191 -7.56 -38.49 -14.85
N LEU A 192 -6.66 -37.59 -14.46
CA LEU A 192 -5.24 -37.70 -14.80
C LEU A 192 -4.58 -38.88 -14.06
N SER A 193 -3.70 -39.61 -14.77
CA SER A 193 -2.85 -40.68 -14.24
C SER A 193 -1.59 -40.16 -13.54
N VAL A 194 -1.23 -38.90 -13.78
CA VAL A 194 -0.07 -38.21 -13.18
C VAL A 194 -0.53 -36.93 -12.50
N GLU A 195 -0.07 -36.72 -11.28
CA GLU A 195 -0.31 -35.52 -10.50
C GLU A 195 1.02 -34.87 -10.12
N HIS A 196 1.06 -33.53 -10.21
CA HIS A 196 2.23 -32.74 -9.89
C HIS A 196 1.92 -31.84 -8.68
N LYS A 197 2.92 -31.61 -7.84
CA LYS A 197 2.85 -30.70 -6.70
C LYS A 197 4.15 -29.91 -6.57
N ALA A 198 4.07 -28.65 -6.15
CA ALA A 198 5.28 -27.89 -5.85
C ALA A 198 5.93 -28.37 -4.54
N CYS A 199 7.25 -28.31 -4.49
CA CYS A 199 8.05 -28.62 -3.31
C CYS A 199 9.00 -27.46 -2.99
N GLU A 200 9.08 -27.09 -1.72
CA GLU A 200 9.93 -25.99 -1.24
C GLU A 200 11.21 -26.53 -0.62
N ARG A 201 12.35 -26.00 -1.07
CA ARG A 201 13.68 -26.27 -0.52
C ARG A 201 14.31 -24.99 -0.01
N PRO A 202 15.39 -25.07 0.80
CA PRO A 202 16.12 -23.89 1.25
C PRO A 202 16.49 -22.95 0.09
N PRO A 203 16.53 -21.62 0.31
CA PRO A 203 16.88 -20.66 -0.73
C PRO A 203 18.22 -20.99 -1.39
N CYS A 204 18.29 -20.83 -2.72
CA CYS A 204 19.54 -21.08 -3.44
C CYS A 204 20.64 -20.07 -3.03
N PRO A 205 21.92 -20.49 -2.97
CA PRO A 205 23.04 -19.61 -2.66
C PRO A 205 23.11 -18.39 -3.60
N LYS A 206 23.49 -17.23 -3.07
CA LYS A 206 23.66 -16.01 -3.87
C LYS A 206 24.79 -16.20 -4.88
N GLY A 207 24.53 -15.91 -6.15
CA GLY A 207 25.51 -16.06 -7.24
C GLY A 207 25.57 -17.46 -7.87
N ALA A 208 24.73 -18.40 -7.44
CA ALA A 208 24.62 -19.70 -8.10
C ALA A 208 23.97 -19.57 -9.50
N PRO A 209 24.40 -20.38 -10.49
CA PRO A 209 23.75 -20.42 -11.80
C PRO A 209 22.28 -20.86 -11.69
N SER A 210 21.43 -20.41 -12.60
CA SER A 210 20.01 -20.78 -12.56
C SER A 210 19.83 -22.28 -12.83
N PHE A 211 18.70 -22.84 -12.40
CA PHE A 211 18.38 -24.26 -12.66
C PHE A 211 18.32 -24.57 -14.17
N ARG A 212 18.02 -23.57 -15.00
CA ARG A 212 18.05 -23.67 -16.46
C ARG A 212 19.48 -23.62 -17.01
N ASP A 213 20.35 -22.77 -16.46
CA ASP A 213 21.76 -22.73 -16.83
C ASP A 213 22.47 -24.05 -16.49
N LEU A 214 22.13 -24.66 -15.35
CA LEU A 214 22.66 -25.97 -14.96
C LEU A 214 22.34 -27.06 -16.00
N GLN A 215 21.17 -27.00 -16.64
CA GLN A 215 20.80 -27.92 -17.74
C GLN A 215 21.64 -27.68 -19.00
N CYS A 216 21.93 -26.42 -19.34
CA CYS A 216 22.85 -26.10 -20.44
C CYS A 216 24.29 -26.57 -20.15
N LEU A 217 24.75 -26.39 -18.90
CA LEU A 217 26.08 -26.81 -18.45
C LEU A 217 26.23 -28.34 -18.43
N SER A 218 25.19 -29.09 -18.04
CA SER A 218 25.22 -30.56 -18.11
C SER A 218 25.30 -31.04 -19.55
N TYR A 219 24.53 -30.43 -20.46
CA TYR A 219 24.59 -30.77 -21.88
C TYR A 219 25.96 -30.46 -22.51
N GLY A 220 26.56 -29.32 -22.19
CA GLY A 220 27.88 -28.94 -22.68
C GLY A 220 28.99 -29.97 -22.38
N ARG A 221 28.89 -30.67 -21.23
CA ARG A 221 29.81 -31.76 -20.87
C ARG A 221 29.65 -33.00 -21.76
N HIS A 222 28.43 -33.27 -22.23
CA HIS A 222 28.15 -34.38 -23.14
C HIS A 222 28.46 -34.04 -24.60
N ALA A 223 28.36 -32.75 -24.99
CA ALA A 223 28.42 -32.32 -26.38
C ALA A 223 29.82 -31.99 -26.94
N SER A 224 30.90 -31.91 -26.13
CA SER A 224 32.22 -31.69 -26.75
C SER A 224 33.46 -32.00 -25.91
N LYS A 225 34.24 -32.97 -26.42
CA LYS A 225 35.72 -33.02 -26.34
C LYS A 225 36.41 -31.92 -27.17
N GLN A 226 35.69 -30.94 -27.75
CA GLN A 226 36.24 -30.04 -28.77
C GLN A 226 35.89 -28.54 -28.70
N ARG A 227 35.02 -28.03 -27.81
CA ARG A 227 34.81 -26.56 -27.65
C ARG A 227 34.46 -26.18 -26.22
N GLY A 228 35.48 -25.81 -25.44
CA GLY A 228 35.38 -25.36 -24.05
C GLY A 228 34.82 -23.93 -23.90
N GLY A 229 33.54 -23.74 -24.22
CA GLY A 229 32.80 -22.51 -23.89
C GLY A 229 31.75 -22.78 -22.81
N MET A 230 31.65 -21.89 -21.81
CA MET A 230 30.58 -21.94 -20.82
C MET A 230 29.24 -21.57 -21.49
N LEU A 231 28.30 -22.52 -21.51
CA LEU A 231 26.97 -22.34 -22.09
C LEU A 231 26.03 -21.68 -21.07
N THR A 232 25.25 -20.71 -21.53
CA THR A 232 24.21 -20.01 -20.76
C THR A 232 22.84 -20.27 -21.37
N ALA A 233 21.80 -20.31 -20.54
CA ALA A 233 20.44 -20.50 -21.02
C ALA A 233 19.88 -19.21 -21.62
N ILE A 234 19.18 -19.35 -22.75
CA ILE A 234 18.38 -18.28 -23.34
C ILE A 234 16.91 -18.61 -23.12
N ILE A 235 16.16 -17.63 -22.61
CA ILE A 235 14.71 -17.75 -22.43
C ILE A 235 14.04 -17.19 -23.68
N ASN A 236 13.12 -17.97 -24.26
CA ASN A 236 12.27 -17.56 -25.36
C ASN A 236 10.84 -17.38 -24.83
N ASP A 237 10.30 -16.17 -24.92
CA ASP A 237 8.97 -15.84 -24.39
C ASP A 237 7.83 -16.60 -25.09
N ASP A 238 8.00 -16.97 -26.36
CA ASP A 238 7.00 -17.77 -27.12
C ASP A 238 7.00 -19.24 -26.70
N LYS A 239 8.15 -19.75 -26.25
CA LYS A 239 8.35 -21.15 -25.86
C LYS A 239 9.17 -21.25 -24.58
N PRO A 240 8.62 -20.81 -23.44
CA PRO A 240 9.37 -20.65 -22.19
C PRO A 240 9.87 -21.98 -21.61
N CYS A 241 9.23 -23.12 -21.93
CA CYS A 241 9.61 -24.43 -21.39
C CYS A 241 10.48 -25.28 -22.31
N VAL A 242 11.07 -24.66 -23.34
CA VAL A 242 12.05 -25.27 -24.24
C VAL A 242 13.46 -24.86 -23.79
N LEU A 243 14.45 -25.73 -23.93
CA LEU A 243 15.83 -25.46 -23.56
C LEU A 243 16.61 -24.93 -24.75
N PHE A 244 16.86 -23.62 -24.76
CA PHE A 244 17.82 -22.98 -25.65
C PHE A 244 19.09 -22.62 -24.90
N CYS A 245 20.24 -22.91 -25.48
CA CYS A 245 21.54 -22.60 -24.89
C CYS A 245 22.42 -21.86 -25.91
N SER A 246 23.21 -20.88 -25.45
CA SER A 246 24.22 -20.22 -26.26
C SER A 246 25.57 -20.17 -25.54
N PRO A 247 26.69 -20.15 -26.27
CA PRO A 247 27.98 -19.79 -25.69
C PRO A 247 27.98 -18.32 -25.25
N LEU A 248 28.61 -18.02 -24.11
CA LEU A 248 28.82 -16.64 -23.66
C LEU A 248 29.38 -15.74 -24.77
N GLY A 249 28.61 -14.70 -25.15
CA GLY A 249 29.00 -13.71 -26.16
C GLY A 249 28.60 -14.01 -27.61
N ARG A 250 27.75 -15.00 -27.88
CA ARG A 250 27.13 -15.20 -29.21
C ARG A 250 25.61 -15.17 -29.14
N ASP A 251 24.98 -14.45 -30.06
CA ASP A 251 23.52 -14.20 -30.09
C ASP A 251 22.68 -15.31 -30.73
N VAL A 252 23.28 -16.43 -31.16
CA VAL A 252 22.52 -17.51 -31.82
C VAL A 252 22.17 -18.61 -30.81
N PRO A 253 20.92 -18.69 -30.33
CA PRO A 253 20.47 -19.78 -29.46
C PRO A 253 20.45 -21.11 -30.21
N VAL A 254 21.01 -22.15 -29.59
CA VAL A 254 20.90 -23.53 -30.07
C VAL A 254 19.80 -24.24 -29.29
N LEU A 255 18.89 -24.90 -29.99
CA LEU A 255 17.90 -25.78 -29.38
C LEU A 255 18.61 -27.03 -28.84
N VAL A 256 18.57 -27.22 -27.52
CA VAL A 256 19.22 -28.36 -26.84
C VAL A 256 18.20 -29.44 -26.44
N SER A 257 17.01 -29.03 -26.03
CA SER A 257 15.93 -29.97 -25.65
C SER A 257 14.55 -29.32 -25.86
N ASP A 258 13.60 -30.10 -26.37
CA ASP A 258 12.20 -29.67 -26.57
C ASP A 258 11.45 -29.43 -25.25
N ARG A 259 12.00 -29.91 -24.12
CA ARG A 259 11.49 -29.61 -22.78
C ARG A 259 12.62 -29.43 -21.78
N VAL A 260 12.51 -28.40 -20.94
CA VAL A 260 13.30 -28.26 -19.71
C VAL A 260 12.80 -29.24 -18.64
N MET A 261 13.64 -29.55 -17.66
CA MET A 261 13.24 -30.36 -16.51
C MET A 261 12.11 -29.71 -15.72
N ASP A 262 11.19 -30.52 -15.20
CA ASP A 262 10.04 -30.02 -14.43
C ASP A 262 10.50 -29.28 -13.16
N GLY A 263 9.89 -28.14 -12.88
CA GLY A 263 10.32 -27.21 -11.83
C GLY A 263 11.36 -26.19 -12.28
N THR A 264 11.69 -26.12 -13.57
CA THR A 264 12.43 -24.99 -14.14
C THR A 264 11.53 -23.75 -14.23
N PRO A 265 11.94 -22.58 -13.72
CA PRO A 265 11.18 -21.34 -13.88
C PRO A 265 10.95 -21.01 -15.35
N CYS A 266 9.71 -20.65 -15.71
CA CYS A 266 9.34 -20.38 -17.11
C CYS A 266 10.05 -19.15 -17.66
N GLY A 267 10.18 -18.12 -16.84
CA GLY A 267 10.79 -16.85 -17.20
C GLY A 267 11.77 -16.38 -16.12
N PRO A 268 12.44 -15.25 -16.37
CA PRO A 268 13.36 -14.66 -15.39
C PRO A 268 12.63 -14.09 -14.15
N TYR A 269 11.32 -13.82 -14.25
CA TYR A 269 10.60 -12.99 -13.26
C TYR A 269 9.23 -13.53 -12.80
N GLU A 270 8.95 -14.83 -12.94
CA GLU A 270 7.68 -15.42 -12.48
C GLU A 270 7.90 -16.67 -11.63
N ALA A 271 7.04 -16.87 -10.63
CA ALA A 271 7.00 -18.07 -9.78
C ALA A 271 6.42 -19.29 -10.53
N ASP A 272 6.12 -19.13 -11.82
CA ASP A 272 5.54 -20.14 -12.68
C ASP A 272 6.62 -21.13 -13.12
N LEU A 273 6.30 -22.41 -13.05
CA LEU A 273 7.24 -23.49 -13.31
C LEU A 273 6.83 -24.28 -14.55
N CYS A 274 7.81 -24.74 -15.30
CA CYS A 274 7.62 -25.69 -16.37
C CYS A 274 7.23 -27.04 -15.78
N VAL A 275 6.11 -27.59 -16.24
CA VAL A 275 5.57 -28.90 -15.85
C VAL A 275 5.06 -29.59 -17.11
N ASN A 276 5.62 -30.75 -17.44
CA ASN A 276 5.32 -31.50 -18.64
C ASN A 276 5.41 -30.65 -19.93
N GLY A 277 6.48 -29.84 -20.04
CA GLY A 277 6.75 -29.00 -21.21
C GLY A 277 5.84 -27.77 -21.38
N ARG A 278 4.95 -27.48 -20.41
CA ARG A 278 4.10 -26.28 -20.40
C ARG A 278 4.41 -25.41 -19.20
N CYS A 279 4.29 -24.10 -19.38
CA CYS A 279 4.42 -23.18 -18.25
C CYS A 279 3.14 -23.23 -17.42
N GLN A 280 3.25 -23.67 -16.17
CA GLN A 280 2.13 -23.76 -15.24
C GLN A 280 2.29 -22.75 -14.11
N ARG A 281 1.20 -22.04 -13.81
CA ARG A 281 1.14 -21.13 -12.68
C ARG A 281 1.03 -21.90 -11.37
N ILE A 282 1.78 -21.47 -10.36
CA ILE A 282 1.66 -22.02 -9.00
C ILE A 282 0.81 -21.06 -8.19
N GLY A 283 -0.27 -21.58 -7.61
CA GLY A 283 -1.10 -20.81 -6.68
C GLY A 283 -0.31 -20.45 -5.42
N CYS A 284 -0.81 -19.49 -4.65
CA CYS A 284 -0.21 -19.12 -3.36
C CYS A 284 -0.23 -20.26 -2.31
N ASP A 285 -0.95 -21.34 -2.61
CA ASP A 285 -1.10 -22.57 -1.82
C ASP A 285 -0.05 -23.63 -2.22
N SER A 286 0.90 -23.26 -3.07
CA SER A 286 1.94 -24.14 -3.62
C SER A 286 1.36 -25.32 -4.43
N ILE A 287 0.15 -25.14 -4.98
CA ILE A 287 -0.51 -26.11 -5.86
C ILE A 287 -0.39 -25.64 -7.32
N ILE A 288 0.05 -26.55 -8.20
CA ILE A 288 0.24 -26.29 -9.62
C ILE A 288 -1.13 -26.19 -10.29
N SER A 289 -1.32 -25.14 -11.10
CA SER A 289 -2.59 -24.79 -11.75
C SER A 289 -3.73 -24.45 -10.77
N SER A 290 -3.42 -24.15 -9.51
CA SER A 290 -4.43 -23.66 -8.55
C SER A 290 -4.88 -22.25 -8.91
N SER A 291 -6.17 -21.99 -8.74
CA SER A 291 -6.75 -20.65 -8.86
C SER A 291 -6.49 -19.78 -7.63
N ALA A 292 -5.87 -20.35 -6.58
CA ALA A 292 -5.57 -19.67 -5.34
C ALA A 292 -4.59 -18.51 -5.56
N LYS A 293 -4.99 -17.31 -5.14
CA LYS A 293 -4.18 -16.09 -5.25
C LYS A 293 -3.99 -15.48 -3.88
N GLU A 294 -2.83 -14.85 -3.70
CA GLU A 294 -2.62 -14.00 -2.53
C GLU A 294 -3.63 -12.86 -2.52
N ASP A 295 -4.22 -12.61 -1.36
CA ASP A 295 -5.03 -11.44 -1.11
C ASP A 295 -4.17 -10.16 -1.09
N ARG A 296 -4.76 -9.03 -0.72
CA ARG A 296 -4.03 -7.74 -0.61
C ARG A 296 -2.97 -7.72 0.49
N CYS A 297 -3.02 -8.65 1.43
CA CYS A 297 -2.12 -8.78 2.57
C CYS A 297 -0.98 -9.77 2.32
N GLY A 298 -1.00 -10.46 1.17
CA GLY A 298 -0.07 -11.54 0.88
C GLY A 298 -0.40 -12.82 1.66
N VAL A 299 -1.67 -13.00 2.03
CA VAL A 299 -2.20 -14.24 2.61
C VAL A 299 -2.91 -15.02 1.49
N CYS A 300 -2.59 -16.30 1.34
CA CYS A 300 -3.18 -17.12 0.30
C CYS A 300 -4.68 -17.34 0.51
N ASN A 301 -5.51 -17.04 -0.51
CA ASN A 301 -6.97 -17.06 -0.41
C ASN A 301 -7.51 -16.30 0.83
N GLY A 302 -6.78 -15.29 1.29
CA GLY A 302 -7.19 -14.48 2.43
C GLY A 302 -8.37 -13.58 2.10
N ASP A 303 -9.06 -13.14 3.13
CA ASP A 303 -10.18 -12.20 3.05
C ASP A 303 -9.72 -10.73 2.93
N GLY A 304 -8.41 -10.49 2.90
CA GLY A 304 -7.81 -9.17 2.83
C GLY A 304 -8.03 -8.34 4.11
N ARG A 305 -8.29 -8.96 5.26
CA ARG A 305 -8.49 -8.27 6.54
C ARG A 305 -7.27 -8.30 7.47
N SER A 306 -6.27 -9.12 7.16
CA SER A 306 -5.04 -9.26 7.98
C SER A 306 -4.03 -8.12 7.82
N CYS A 307 -4.38 -7.08 7.04
CA CYS A 307 -3.53 -5.93 6.77
C CYS A 307 -4.36 -4.67 6.55
N THR A 308 -3.73 -3.52 6.73
CA THR A 308 -4.28 -2.20 6.38
C THR A 308 -3.63 -1.65 5.12
N ILE A 309 -4.40 -0.93 4.31
CA ILE A 309 -3.90 -0.24 3.13
C ILE A 309 -3.49 1.18 3.55
N VAL A 310 -2.26 1.56 3.22
CA VAL A 310 -1.76 2.92 3.36
C VAL A 310 -1.68 3.54 1.96
N ARG A 311 -2.29 4.71 1.80
CA ARG A 311 -2.28 5.50 0.57
C ARG A 311 -1.83 6.91 0.88
N GLY A 312 -1.12 7.54 -0.04
CA GLY A 312 -0.77 8.94 0.07
C GLY A 312 -0.36 9.53 -1.26
N ASP A 313 -0.36 10.86 -1.27
CA ASP A 313 -0.08 11.68 -2.44
C ASP A 313 1.11 12.58 -2.14
N PHE A 314 2.02 12.71 -3.11
CA PHE A 314 3.13 13.64 -3.01
C PHE A 314 2.74 15.00 -3.61
N ASN A 315 2.46 15.97 -2.73
CA ASN A 315 1.94 17.28 -3.09
C ASN A 315 3.00 18.40 -3.02
N HIS A 316 4.28 18.08 -3.16
CA HIS A 316 5.35 19.08 -3.13
C HIS A 316 5.55 19.71 -4.52
N THR A 317 5.49 21.04 -4.59
CA THR A 317 5.51 21.77 -5.88
C THR A 317 6.68 22.74 -6.02
N LYS A 318 7.59 22.82 -5.04
CA LYS A 318 8.67 23.83 -5.01
C LYS A 318 10.02 23.21 -4.66
N GLY A 319 11.10 23.72 -5.21
CA GLY A 319 12.46 23.30 -4.84
C GLY A 319 13.09 22.32 -5.84
N MET A 320 14.42 22.23 -5.79
CA MET A 320 15.22 21.40 -6.71
C MET A 320 16.02 20.36 -5.94
N GLY A 321 16.08 19.14 -6.46
CA GLY A 321 16.79 18.01 -5.86
C GLY A 321 15.85 16.89 -5.39
N TYR A 322 16.41 15.93 -4.65
CA TYR A 322 15.67 14.80 -4.12
C TYR A 322 14.90 15.18 -2.86
N ILE A 323 13.60 14.95 -2.87
CA ILE A 323 12.71 15.16 -1.73
C ILE A 323 12.13 13.82 -1.30
N GLU A 324 12.20 13.51 -0.01
CA GLU A 324 11.60 12.29 0.54
C GLU A 324 10.07 12.44 0.57
N ALA A 325 9.38 11.57 -0.15
CA ALA A 325 7.92 11.54 -0.21
C ALA A 325 7.33 10.73 0.95
N VAL A 326 7.89 9.55 1.23
CA VAL A 326 7.45 8.66 2.32
C VAL A 326 8.51 7.62 2.64
N VAL A 327 8.57 7.20 3.90
CA VAL A 327 9.30 6.01 4.32
C VAL A 327 8.34 4.83 4.40
N ILE A 328 8.52 3.86 3.51
CA ILE A 328 7.74 2.61 3.50
C ILE A 328 8.41 1.65 4.49
N PRO A 329 7.75 1.26 5.59
CA PRO A 329 8.41 0.52 6.67
C PRO A 329 8.69 -0.94 6.29
N ALA A 330 9.44 -1.62 7.16
CA ALA A 330 9.63 -3.07 7.07
C ALA A 330 8.29 -3.81 7.21
N GLY A 331 8.14 -4.93 6.53
CA GLY A 331 6.90 -5.72 6.48
C GLY A 331 5.89 -5.23 5.44
N ALA A 332 6.15 -4.11 4.75
CA ALA A 332 5.27 -3.58 3.72
C ALA A 332 5.18 -4.50 2.50
N ARG A 333 3.95 -4.68 2.00
CA ARG A 333 3.60 -5.51 0.84
C ARG A 333 2.84 -4.70 -0.21
N ARG A 334 2.74 -5.25 -1.42
CA ARG A 334 2.03 -4.65 -2.57
C ARG A 334 2.35 -3.16 -2.78
N ILE A 335 3.63 -2.83 -2.69
CA ILE A 335 4.11 -1.46 -2.87
C ILE A 335 3.91 -1.07 -4.33
N LYS A 336 3.27 0.07 -4.53
CA LYS A 336 3.00 0.65 -5.85
C LYS A 336 3.15 2.16 -5.75
N VAL A 337 4.04 2.71 -6.56
CA VAL A 337 4.25 4.15 -6.74
C VAL A 337 4.02 4.44 -8.20
N VAL A 338 3.04 5.29 -8.49
CA VAL A 338 2.64 5.62 -9.85
C VAL A 338 2.50 7.12 -9.98
N GLU A 339 2.94 7.61 -11.13
CA GLU A 339 2.69 8.96 -11.55
C GLU A 339 1.38 9.02 -12.36
N ASP A 340 0.45 9.91 -12.02
CA ASP A 340 -0.83 10.02 -12.73
C ASP A 340 -0.68 10.67 -14.10
N ARG A 341 0.29 11.56 -14.26
CA ARG A 341 0.58 12.28 -15.51
C ARG A 341 2.08 12.34 -15.75
N PRO A 342 2.55 12.13 -16.99
CA PRO A 342 3.98 12.21 -17.29
C PRO A 342 4.53 13.57 -16.84
N SER A 343 5.59 13.56 -16.04
CA SER A 343 6.23 14.80 -15.59
C SER A 343 7.75 14.76 -15.81
N HIS A 344 8.39 15.91 -15.57
CA HIS A 344 9.85 16.02 -15.62
C HIS A 344 10.51 15.66 -14.27
N SER A 345 9.84 14.88 -13.41
CA SER A 345 10.46 14.31 -12.20
C SER A 345 11.02 12.93 -12.44
N PHE A 346 11.80 12.45 -11.47
CA PHE A 346 12.24 11.07 -11.43
C PHE A 346 11.94 10.45 -10.06
N LEU A 347 11.22 9.32 -10.07
CA LEU A 347 11.04 8.48 -8.91
C LEU A 347 12.36 7.81 -8.55
N ALA A 348 12.68 7.77 -7.27
CA ALA A 348 13.85 7.12 -6.72
C ALA A 348 13.51 6.36 -5.46
N LEU A 349 14.16 5.22 -5.25
CA LEU A 349 14.00 4.40 -4.06
C LEU A 349 15.37 4.13 -3.46
N LYS A 350 15.50 4.29 -2.15
CA LYS A 350 16.74 4.00 -1.41
C LYS A 350 16.44 3.13 -0.21
N ASP A 351 17.32 2.16 0.06
CA ASP A 351 17.28 1.39 1.30
C ASP A 351 18.34 1.85 2.31
N SER A 352 18.23 1.37 3.55
CA SER A 352 19.18 1.67 4.62
C SER A 352 20.59 1.11 4.37
N SER A 353 20.78 0.27 3.36
CA SER A 353 22.06 -0.36 3.00
C SER A 353 22.80 0.35 1.86
N GLN A 354 22.42 1.60 1.56
CA GLN A 354 22.97 2.44 0.48
C GLN A 354 22.71 1.90 -0.94
N ARG A 355 21.81 0.92 -1.12
CA ARG A 355 21.35 0.52 -2.45
C ARG A 355 20.21 1.43 -2.87
N SER A 356 20.18 1.78 -4.15
CA SER A 356 19.22 2.74 -4.66
C SER A 356 18.89 2.55 -6.13
N ILE A 357 17.69 2.97 -6.51
CA ILE A 357 17.25 3.17 -7.90
C ILE A 357 17.12 4.67 -8.10
N ASN A 358 17.68 5.19 -9.19
CA ASN A 358 17.58 6.59 -9.58
C ASN A 358 18.05 7.59 -8.48
N SER A 359 19.02 7.22 -7.64
CA SER A 359 19.61 8.12 -6.62
C SER A 359 20.89 8.76 -7.12
N ASP A 360 21.38 9.78 -6.42
CA ASP A 360 22.67 10.43 -6.66
C ASP A 360 22.81 11.01 -8.07
N TRP A 361 21.73 11.59 -8.61
CA TRP A 361 21.66 12.23 -9.93
C TRP A 361 21.90 11.27 -11.11
N LYS A 362 21.88 9.96 -10.85
CA LYS A 362 22.03 8.92 -11.88
C LYS A 362 20.69 8.26 -12.13
N ILE A 363 20.22 8.30 -13.37
CA ILE A 363 18.97 7.63 -13.78
C ILE A 363 19.31 6.26 -14.37
N GLU A 364 18.78 5.21 -13.74
CA GLU A 364 18.93 3.83 -14.17
C GLU A 364 17.95 3.49 -15.30
N LEU A 365 18.28 2.46 -16.07
CA LEU A 365 17.38 1.93 -17.10
C LEU A 365 16.23 1.14 -16.46
N PRO A 366 15.06 1.02 -17.13
CA PRO A 366 13.96 0.18 -16.66
C PRO A 366 14.41 -1.27 -16.42
N GLY A 367 14.00 -1.85 -15.29
CA GLY A 367 14.50 -3.15 -14.87
C GLY A 367 14.04 -3.54 -13.47
N GLU A 368 14.63 -4.61 -12.95
CA GLU A 368 14.35 -5.12 -11.60
C GLU A 368 15.58 -5.00 -10.70
N PHE A 369 15.39 -4.50 -9.48
CA PHE A 369 16.45 -4.17 -8.54
C PHE A 369 16.15 -4.79 -7.17
N GLN A 370 17.19 -5.27 -6.48
CA GLN A 370 17.07 -5.86 -5.14
C GLN A 370 17.33 -4.80 -4.06
N LEU A 371 16.26 -4.32 -3.39
CA LEU A 371 16.33 -3.31 -2.32
C LEU A 371 15.52 -3.77 -1.10
N ALA A 372 16.03 -3.49 0.10
CA ALA A 372 15.38 -3.82 1.38
C ALA A 372 14.83 -5.26 1.45
N GLY A 373 15.49 -6.22 0.80
CA GLY A 373 15.08 -7.64 0.81
C GLY A 373 13.88 -8.01 -0.08
N THR A 374 13.41 -7.11 -0.94
CA THR A 374 12.39 -7.37 -1.98
C THR A 374 12.89 -6.97 -3.37
N THR A 375 12.31 -7.57 -4.40
CA THR A 375 12.53 -7.14 -5.79
C THR A 375 11.61 -5.96 -6.11
N VAL A 376 12.21 -4.85 -6.54
CA VAL A 376 11.53 -3.64 -7.00
C VAL A 376 11.61 -3.59 -8.52
N ARG A 377 10.46 -3.51 -9.18
CA ARG A 377 10.34 -3.34 -10.63
C ARG A 377 10.12 -1.88 -10.96
N TYR A 378 11.03 -1.31 -11.74
CA TYR A 378 10.99 0.05 -12.23
C TYR A 378 10.69 0.07 -13.74
N VAL A 379 9.63 0.77 -14.11
CA VAL A 379 9.14 0.88 -15.48
C VAL A 379 9.09 2.35 -15.85
N ARG A 380 9.62 2.68 -17.03
CA ARG A 380 9.56 4.03 -17.61
C ARG A 380 9.10 3.96 -19.05
N ARG A 381 8.15 4.84 -19.42
CA ARG A 381 7.63 5.00 -20.78
C ARG A 381 7.57 6.49 -21.12
N GLY A 382 8.61 6.98 -21.79
CA GLY A 382 8.78 8.43 -22.00
C GLY A 382 9.01 9.15 -20.67
N LEU A 383 8.13 10.10 -20.34
CA LEU A 383 8.16 10.86 -19.09
C LEU A 383 7.34 10.22 -17.96
N TRP A 384 6.67 9.10 -18.22
CA TRP A 384 5.84 8.42 -17.21
C TRP A 384 6.60 7.32 -16.49
N GLU A 385 6.50 7.28 -15.16
CA GLU A 385 7.20 6.33 -14.31
C GLU A 385 6.30 5.52 -13.37
N LYS A 386 6.73 4.29 -13.09
CA LYS A 386 6.11 3.40 -12.11
C LYS A 386 7.14 2.54 -11.41
N MET A 387 7.04 2.47 -10.09
CA MET A 387 7.79 1.54 -9.26
C MET A 387 6.81 0.60 -8.53
N SER A 388 7.13 -0.69 -8.49
CA SER A 388 6.29 -1.67 -7.79
C SER A 388 7.11 -2.79 -7.15
N ALA A 389 6.69 -3.25 -5.97
CA ALA A 389 7.32 -4.37 -5.28
C ALA A 389 6.27 -5.24 -4.58
N LYS A 390 6.43 -6.57 -4.63
CA LYS A 390 5.52 -7.50 -3.95
C LYS A 390 5.68 -7.46 -2.42
N GLY A 391 6.90 -7.27 -1.92
CA GLY A 391 7.22 -7.39 -0.49
C GLY A 391 7.18 -8.85 -0.01
N PRO A 392 7.24 -9.10 1.32
CA PRO A 392 7.42 -8.12 2.38
C PRO A 392 8.83 -7.52 2.39
N THR A 393 8.94 -6.23 2.67
CA THR A 393 10.24 -5.57 2.87
C THR A 393 10.89 -6.06 4.17
N LYS A 394 12.20 -6.34 4.14
CA LYS A 394 13.00 -6.69 5.33
C LYS A 394 13.52 -5.47 6.09
N GLY A 395 13.48 -4.29 5.47
CA GLY A 395 13.92 -3.01 6.04
C GLY A 395 13.11 -1.84 5.43
N PRO A 396 13.31 -0.61 5.91
CA PRO A 396 12.60 0.55 5.36
C PRO A 396 13.08 0.89 3.93
N LEU A 397 12.14 1.33 3.10
CA LEU A 397 12.38 1.89 1.77
C LEU A 397 12.01 3.37 1.77
N HIS A 398 12.97 4.22 1.43
CA HIS A 398 12.81 5.66 1.31
C HIS A 398 12.42 6.00 -0.12
N LEU A 399 11.17 6.42 -0.33
CA LEU A 399 10.71 6.95 -1.62
C LEU A 399 11.15 8.40 -1.75
N MET A 400 12.01 8.66 -2.72
CA MET A 400 12.52 9.98 -3.07
C MET A 400 11.97 10.40 -4.43
N VAL A 401 11.73 11.70 -4.61
CA VAL A 401 11.33 12.27 -5.90
C VAL A 401 12.33 13.36 -6.26
N LEU A 402 12.97 13.24 -7.43
CA LEU A 402 13.87 14.25 -7.97
C LEU A 402 13.08 15.32 -8.72
N LEU A 403 13.12 16.56 -8.21
CA LEU A 403 12.44 17.70 -8.80
C LEU A 403 13.43 18.61 -9.54
N PHE A 404 13.04 19.05 -10.74
CA PHE A 404 13.82 19.99 -11.56
C PHE A 404 13.18 21.38 -11.67
N HIS A 405 11.85 21.49 -11.56
CA HIS A 405 11.11 22.75 -11.75
C HIS A 405 9.89 22.83 -10.81
N ASP A 406 9.28 24.01 -10.70
CA ASP A 406 8.06 24.16 -9.89
C ASP A 406 6.83 23.70 -10.69
N GLN A 407 6.30 22.50 -10.40
CA GLN A 407 5.08 21.96 -11.01
C GLN A 407 4.37 20.95 -10.11
N SER A 408 3.15 20.53 -10.50
CA SER A 408 2.40 19.46 -9.84
C SER A 408 2.78 18.11 -10.44
N TYR A 409 3.35 17.23 -9.63
CA TYR A 409 3.92 15.95 -10.07
C TYR A 409 2.93 14.77 -10.04
N GLY A 410 1.84 14.87 -9.27
CA GLY A 410 0.76 13.87 -9.28
C GLY A 410 1.25 12.44 -8.99
N ILE A 411 2.12 12.29 -7.98
CA ILE A 411 2.69 10.99 -7.61
C ILE A 411 1.85 10.41 -6.46
N HIS A 412 1.36 9.20 -6.68
CA HIS A 412 0.53 8.45 -5.75
C HIS A 412 1.25 7.18 -5.32
N TYR A 413 1.27 6.92 -4.03
CA TYR A 413 1.82 5.70 -3.48
C TYR A 413 0.78 4.92 -2.66
N GLU A 414 0.87 3.60 -2.76
CA GLU A 414 0.00 2.65 -2.07
C GLU A 414 0.83 1.43 -1.64
N TYR A 415 0.63 0.99 -0.40
CA TYR A 415 1.21 -0.25 0.13
C TYR A 415 0.34 -0.84 1.26
N THR A 416 0.58 -2.09 1.64
CA THR A 416 -0.14 -2.77 2.73
C THR A 416 0.77 -3.14 3.90
N LEU A 417 0.26 -3.02 5.13
CA LEU A 417 0.97 -3.37 6.37
C LEU A 417 0.18 -4.41 7.17
N PRO A 418 0.83 -5.46 7.73
CA PRO A 418 0.16 -6.48 8.51
C PRO A 418 -0.41 -5.91 9.83
N LEU A 419 -1.59 -6.40 10.22
CA LEU A 419 -2.17 -6.13 11.55
C LEU A 419 -1.50 -7.07 12.55
N ASN A 420 -0.74 -6.53 13.52
CA ASN A 420 -0.16 -7.33 14.60
C ASN A 420 -1.26 -7.88 15.51
N THR A 421 -1.54 -9.19 15.44
CA THR A 421 -2.59 -9.87 16.23
C THR A 421 -2.17 -10.24 17.66
N THR A 422 -1.16 -9.60 18.23
CA THR A 422 -0.78 -9.76 19.65
C THR A 422 -0.13 -8.49 20.17
N GLN A 423 -0.95 -7.55 20.62
CA GLN A 423 -0.67 -6.69 21.77
C GLN A 423 -2.00 -6.13 22.30
N ASP A 424 -2.51 -6.88 23.27
CA ASP A 424 -3.37 -6.51 24.39
C ASP A 424 -4.39 -5.37 24.24
N ARG A 425 -5.65 -5.82 24.27
CA ARG A 425 -6.76 -5.11 24.92
C ARG A 425 -6.48 -4.97 26.43
N SER A 426 -5.70 -3.98 26.84
CA SER A 426 -5.80 -3.38 28.18
C SER A 426 -4.88 -2.16 28.32
N SER A 427 -5.37 -0.99 27.91
CA SER A 427 -5.26 0.30 28.62
C SER A 427 -5.59 1.45 27.67
N GLU A 428 -6.83 1.92 27.75
CA GLU A 428 -7.12 3.32 27.45
C GLU A 428 -6.46 4.17 28.55
N GLU A 429 -5.20 4.54 28.37
CA GLU A 429 -4.58 5.63 29.10
C GLU A 429 -3.82 6.53 28.13
N HIS A 430 -4.21 7.80 28.16
CA HIS A 430 -3.64 8.96 27.46
C HIS A 430 -2.24 8.77 26.83
N ARG A 431 -2.19 8.51 25.52
CA ARG A 431 -0.98 8.80 24.75
C ARG A 431 -1.03 10.25 24.30
N GLU A 432 -0.18 11.06 24.94
CA GLU A 432 0.17 12.38 24.45
C GLU A 432 0.59 12.33 22.97
N PRO A 433 0.43 13.45 22.24
CA PRO A 433 0.87 13.54 20.85
C PRO A 433 2.32 13.05 20.67
N GLU A 434 2.49 12.01 19.85
CA GLU A 434 3.79 11.40 19.59
C GLU A 434 4.65 12.38 18.78
N TYR A 435 5.57 13.06 19.47
CA TYR A 435 6.53 13.97 18.87
C TYR A 435 7.68 13.17 18.26
N LEU A 436 7.91 13.31 16.96
CA LEU A 436 9.07 12.69 16.29
C LEU A 436 10.28 13.62 16.38
N TYR A 437 11.36 13.13 17.01
CA TYR A 437 12.63 13.85 17.14
C TYR A 437 13.65 13.31 16.14
N ILE A 438 14.17 14.17 15.27
CA ILE A 438 15.12 13.78 14.22
C ILE A 438 16.29 14.76 14.12
N TRP A 439 17.49 14.25 13.87
CA TRP A 439 18.65 15.06 13.53
C TRP A 439 18.55 15.57 12.09
N THR A 440 18.67 16.88 11.91
CA THR A 440 18.73 17.46 10.56
C THR A 440 19.90 18.42 10.41
N HIS A 441 20.41 18.51 9.17
CA HIS A 441 21.28 19.60 8.77
C HIS A 441 20.42 20.87 8.64
N SER A 442 20.73 21.88 9.45
CA SER A 442 20.02 23.16 9.41
C SER A 442 20.74 24.12 8.47
N SER A 443 21.57 25.00 9.02
CA SER A 443 22.37 25.97 8.26
C SER A 443 23.82 25.52 8.08
N TRP A 444 24.51 26.11 7.11
CA TRP A 444 25.96 26.05 7.06
C TRP A 444 26.53 26.96 8.14
N GLN A 445 27.56 26.48 8.84
CA GLN A 445 28.45 27.35 9.61
C GLN A 445 29.16 28.31 8.68
N ASP A 446 29.66 29.39 9.25
CA ASP A 446 30.53 30.31 8.53
C ASP A 446 31.75 29.58 7.98
N CYS A 447 32.27 30.07 6.84
CA CYS A 447 33.47 29.51 6.25
C CYS A 447 34.64 29.69 7.23
N THR A 448 35.49 28.67 7.38
CA THR A 448 36.66 28.74 8.27
C THR A 448 37.63 29.88 7.92
N VAL A 449 37.58 30.35 6.67
CA VAL A 449 38.38 31.49 6.19
C VAL A 449 37.54 32.40 5.31
N GLN A 450 37.85 33.69 5.25
CA GLN A 450 37.17 34.64 4.35
C GLN A 450 37.71 34.65 2.91
N CYS A 451 38.94 34.18 2.69
CA CYS A 451 39.60 34.07 1.39
C CYS A 451 40.73 33.03 1.48
N GLY A 452 41.24 32.55 0.34
CA GLY A 452 42.36 31.61 0.27
C GLY A 452 42.00 30.12 0.35
N GLY A 453 40.70 29.79 0.33
CA GLY A 453 40.17 28.43 0.36
C GLY A 453 40.02 27.88 1.78
N GLY A 454 38.79 27.75 2.24
CA GLY A 454 38.47 27.10 3.50
C GLY A 454 37.28 26.17 3.39
N GLU A 455 36.82 25.71 4.54
CA GLU A 455 35.79 24.69 4.66
C GLU A 455 34.65 25.25 5.52
N ARG A 456 33.41 24.97 5.14
CA ARG A 456 32.25 25.19 6.00
C ARG A 456 31.58 23.86 6.29
N ARG A 457 31.03 23.75 7.50
CA ARG A 457 30.35 22.54 7.98
C ARG A 457 28.88 22.81 8.18
N THR A 458 28.01 21.84 7.92
CA THR A 458 26.58 21.98 8.27
C THR A 458 26.37 21.85 9.77
N VAL A 459 25.55 22.72 10.37
CA VAL A 459 25.09 22.59 11.76
C VAL A 459 24.06 21.46 11.84
N VAL A 460 24.33 20.47 12.70
CA VAL A 460 23.43 19.34 12.96
C VAL A 460 22.66 19.62 14.25
N SER A 461 21.35 19.81 14.14
CA SER A 461 20.45 20.14 15.26
C SER A 461 19.29 19.16 15.34
N CYS A 462 18.86 18.86 16.57
CA CYS A 462 17.67 18.04 16.82
C CYS A 462 16.40 18.86 16.54
N MET A 463 15.48 18.29 15.76
CA MET A 463 14.21 18.90 15.39
C MET A 463 13.05 18.05 15.87
N ARG A 464 12.02 18.70 16.43
CA ARG A 464 10.73 18.08 16.79
C ARG A 464 9.73 18.32 15.68
N ILE A 465 9.11 17.25 15.17
CA ILE A 465 8.05 17.32 14.16
C ILE A 465 6.70 17.10 14.85
N PHE A 466 5.81 18.06 14.71
CA PHE A 466 4.43 17.98 15.18
C PHE A 466 3.50 18.66 14.16
N ASN A 467 2.43 18.00 13.74
CA ASN A 467 1.38 18.57 12.87
C ASN A 467 1.92 19.43 11.70
N LYS A 468 2.88 18.90 10.91
CA LYS A 468 3.47 19.56 9.72
C LYS A 468 4.34 20.79 10.02
N THR A 469 4.68 21.03 11.29
CA THR A 469 5.62 22.07 11.71
C THR A 469 6.89 21.44 12.29
N MET A 470 8.04 22.01 11.95
CA MET A 470 9.36 21.49 12.32
C MET A 470 10.08 22.55 13.15
N GLU A 471 10.31 22.26 14.43
CA GLU A 471 10.89 23.20 15.39
C GLU A 471 12.19 22.67 15.97
N ARG A 472 13.18 23.55 16.14
CA ARG A 472 14.46 23.19 16.76
C ARG A 472 14.27 22.97 18.25
N VAL A 473 14.71 21.82 18.74
CA VAL A 473 14.69 21.46 20.17
C VAL A 473 16.09 21.15 20.67
N ASN A 474 16.22 20.85 21.96
CA ASN A 474 17.49 20.49 22.57
C ASN A 474 18.03 19.16 21.99
N ASP A 475 19.35 19.10 21.78
CA ASP A 475 20.07 17.93 21.26
C ASP A 475 19.81 16.65 22.07
N SER A 476 19.48 16.75 23.36
CA SER A 476 19.15 15.62 24.25
C SER A 476 17.89 14.83 23.88
N TYR A 477 16.96 15.41 23.11
CA TYR A 477 15.76 14.72 22.66
C TYR A 477 16.00 13.79 21.47
N CYS A 478 17.16 13.91 20.81
CA CYS A 478 17.57 13.02 19.73
C CYS A 478 18.67 12.07 20.22
N GLN A 479 18.64 10.81 19.75
CA GLN A 479 19.62 9.80 20.14
C GLN A 479 21.04 10.16 19.65
N PRO A 480 22.04 10.28 20.54
CA PRO A 480 23.41 10.66 20.17
C PRO A 480 24.06 9.72 19.16
N GLU A 481 23.73 8.43 19.21
CA GLU A 481 24.31 7.36 18.39
C GLU A 481 23.96 7.54 16.89
N ASN A 482 22.83 8.19 16.62
CA ASN A 482 22.32 8.44 15.27
C ASN A 482 22.62 9.87 14.77
N ARG A 483 23.46 10.63 15.47
CA ARG A 483 23.82 11.99 15.07
C ARG A 483 24.68 11.94 13.79
N PRO A 484 24.20 12.46 12.64
CA PRO A 484 24.97 12.44 11.41
C PRO A 484 26.21 13.33 11.50
N LEU A 485 27.26 12.94 10.80
CA LEU A 485 28.47 13.76 10.68
C LEU A 485 28.16 15.05 9.89
N PRO A 486 28.69 16.22 10.31
CA PRO A 486 28.56 17.45 9.54
C PRO A 486 29.12 17.29 8.12
N GLN A 487 28.35 17.72 7.11
CA GLN A 487 28.82 17.77 5.73
C GLN A 487 29.84 18.90 5.57
N ILE A 488 30.92 18.67 4.83
CA ILE A 488 32.00 19.63 4.58
C ILE A 488 31.92 20.13 3.14
N ARG A 489 32.00 21.44 2.94
CA ARG A 489 32.06 22.05 1.61
C ARG A 489 33.14 23.14 1.55
N LEU A 490 33.90 23.14 0.46
CA LEU A 490 34.88 24.18 0.16
C LEU A 490 34.18 25.53 -0.07
N CYS A 491 34.71 26.60 0.51
CA CYS A 491 34.22 27.96 0.42
C CYS A 491 35.39 28.95 0.33
N ASN A 492 35.11 30.15 -0.20
CA ASN A 492 36.07 31.25 -0.30
C ASN A 492 37.38 30.88 -1.01
N SER A 493 37.27 30.17 -2.15
CA SER A 493 38.41 29.70 -2.98
C SER A 493 39.12 30.80 -3.78
N HIS A 494 38.74 32.06 -3.62
CA HIS A 494 39.42 33.19 -4.26
C HIS A 494 40.65 33.59 -3.44
N HIS A 495 41.71 34.03 -4.12
CA HIS A 495 42.92 34.51 -3.44
C HIS A 495 42.63 35.76 -2.59
N CYS A 496 43.27 35.86 -1.42
CA CYS A 496 43.22 37.06 -0.61
C CYS A 496 43.93 38.23 -1.34
N GLN A 497 43.22 39.34 -1.53
CA GLN A 497 43.69 40.50 -2.31
C GLN A 497 43.71 41.76 -1.45
N TYR A 498 44.58 42.71 -1.82
CA TYR A 498 44.60 44.06 -1.26
C TYR A 498 43.36 44.83 -1.73
N ARG A 499 42.65 45.50 -0.82
CA ARG A 499 41.44 46.24 -1.16
C ARG A 499 41.34 47.54 -0.36
N TRP A 500 40.84 48.59 -1.01
CA TRP A 500 40.40 49.81 -0.33
C TRP A 500 39.17 49.52 0.52
N VAL A 501 39.30 49.66 1.83
CA VAL A 501 38.19 49.62 2.77
C VAL A 501 37.89 51.05 3.21
N THR A 502 36.60 51.39 3.19
CA THR A 502 36.11 52.70 3.59
C THR A 502 35.30 52.54 4.86
N GLY A 503 35.59 53.34 5.89
CA GLY A 503 34.74 53.46 7.06
C GLY A 503 33.39 54.09 6.72
N ASP A 504 32.49 54.11 7.70
CA ASP A 504 31.22 54.79 7.57
C ASP A 504 31.43 56.30 7.38
N TRP A 505 30.52 56.92 6.64
CA TRP A 505 30.49 58.37 6.57
C TRP A 505 30.17 58.94 7.96
N GLY A 506 31.02 59.86 8.43
CA GLY A 506 30.75 60.64 9.62
C GLY A 506 29.48 61.48 9.46
N SER A 507 29.02 62.04 10.57
CA SER A 507 27.82 62.91 10.55
C SER A 507 27.99 64.02 9.52
N CYS A 508 26.95 64.26 8.73
CA CYS A 508 26.92 65.36 7.79
C CYS A 508 27.24 66.66 8.54
N SER A 509 28.08 67.52 7.96
CA SER A 509 28.49 68.78 8.58
C SER A 509 27.33 69.71 8.94
N ILE A 510 26.13 69.44 8.40
CA ILE A 510 24.89 70.17 8.67
C ILE A 510 23.72 69.19 8.84
N THR A 511 22.67 69.61 9.54
CA THR A 511 21.45 68.82 9.77
C THR A 511 20.40 68.97 8.68
N CYS A 512 20.46 70.02 7.86
CA CYS A 512 19.50 70.31 6.79
C CYS A 512 20.17 71.02 5.60
N GLY A 513 19.83 70.64 4.35
CA GLY A 513 20.42 71.21 3.13
C GLY A 513 21.68 70.46 2.63
N LYS A 514 22.45 71.06 1.71
CA LYS A 514 23.68 70.43 1.14
C LYS A 514 24.91 70.68 2.02
N GLY A 515 25.46 69.61 2.62
CA GLY A 515 26.66 69.62 3.46
C GLY A 515 27.75 68.67 2.95
N LEU A 516 28.79 68.49 3.76
CA LEU A 516 29.89 67.57 3.48
C LEU A 516 29.99 66.53 4.59
N GLN A 517 30.21 65.27 4.22
CA GLN A 517 30.52 64.18 5.14
C GLN A 517 31.89 63.60 4.77
N GLN A 518 32.64 63.20 5.79
CA GLN A 518 33.97 62.61 5.64
C GLN A 518 33.96 61.15 6.11
N ARG A 519 34.76 60.30 5.50
CA ARG A 519 34.96 58.90 5.93
C ARG A 519 36.44 58.56 5.91
N GLU A 520 36.82 57.58 6.71
CA GLU A 520 38.16 57.04 6.64
C GLU A 520 38.30 56.08 5.45
N VAL A 521 39.43 56.12 4.75
CA VAL A 521 39.74 55.21 3.63
C VAL A 521 41.14 54.68 3.83
N ALA A 522 41.26 53.37 4.04
CA ALA A 522 42.52 52.68 4.26
C ALA A 522 42.68 51.50 3.31
N CYS A 523 43.90 51.30 2.82
CA CYS A 523 44.25 50.09 2.09
C CYS A 523 44.51 48.95 3.07
N VAL A 524 43.75 47.87 2.98
CA VAL A 524 43.89 46.73 3.89
C VAL A 524 44.13 45.44 3.11
N TYR A 525 44.90 44.53 3.72
CA TYR A 525 45.06 43.16 3.26
C TYR A 525 44.18 42.24 4.10
N HIS A 526 43.30 41.49 3.43
CA HIS A 526 42.47 40.49 4.08
C HIS A 526 43.30 39.25 4.38
N LEU A 527 43.48 38.93 5.66
CA LEU A 527 44.01 37.65 6.07
C LEU A 527 42.91 36.58 5.97
N GLN A 528 43.31 35.31 5.86
CA GLN A 528 42.38 34.18 5.80
C GLN A 528 41.42 34.18 7.00
N ASN A 529 41.88 34.61 8.18
CA ASN A 529 41.10 34.67 9.43
C ASN A 529 40.14 35.87 9.54
N GLY A 530 39.97 36.65 8.47
CA GLY A 530 39.08 37.83 8.44
C GLY A 530 39.62 39.09 9.11
N THR A 531 40.79 39.02 9.73
CA THR A 531 41.51 40.20 10.23
C THR A 531 41.98 41.08 9.07
N LEU A 532 41.66 42.37 9.17
CA LEU A 532 42.09 43.40 8.23
C LEU A 532 43.45 43.93 8.70
N PHE A 533 44.49 43.72 7.90
CA PHE A 533 45.80 44.30 8.17
C PHE A 533 45.95 45.61 7.41
N HIS A 534 46.14 46.73 8.12
CA HIS A 534 46.39 48.02 7.48
C HIS A 534 47.73 47.99 6.75
N THR A 535 47.69 48.29 5.46
CA THR A 535 48.85 48.32 4.58
C THR A 535 49.04 49.71 3.97
N ARG A 536 50.15 49.90 3.26
CA ARG A 536 50.41 51.14 2.54
C ARG A 536 49.52 51.23 1.30
N ASP A 537 49.02 52.43 1.01
CA ASP A 537 48.16 52.76 -0.13
C ASP A 537 48.66 52.20 -1.48
N LEU A 538 49.98 52.05 -1.67
CA LEU A 538 50.62 51.52 -2.88
C LEU A 538 50.17 50.08 -3.25
N PHE A 539 49.79 49.27 -2.25
CA PHE A 539 49.45 47.86 -2.49
C PHE A 539 48.03 47.66 -3.02
N CYS A 540 47.13 48.64 -2.84
CA CYS A 540 45.79 48.60 -3.39
C CYS A 540 45.79 49.15 -4.82
N GLN A 541 45.55 48.28 -5.80
CA GLN A 541 45.43 48.68 -7.20
C GLN A 541 44.05 49.33 -7.46
N GLY A 542 44.03 50.41 -8.24
CA GLY A 542 42.84 51.23 -8.49
C GLY A 542 42.81 52.52 -7.66
N GLY A 543 42.13 53.55 -8.16
CA GLY A 543 42.11 54.89 -7.54
C GLY A 543 41.55 54.86 -6.11
N LYS A 544 42.21 55.57 -5.19
CA LYS A 544 41.77 55.69 -3.79
C LYS A 544 40.35 56.28 -3.74
N PRO A 545 39.39 55.60 -3.10
CA PRO A 545 38.03 56.13 -2.96
C PRO A 545 38.00 57.52 -2.32
N PRO A 546 37.05 58.39 -2.70
CA PRO A 546 36.96 59.74 -2.15
C PRO A 546 36.70 59.70 -0.64
N VAL A 547 37.49 60.50 0.09
CA VAL A 547 37.45 60.68 1.55
C VAL A 547 36.35 61.66 1.97
N VAL A 548 35.85 62.46 1.03
CA VAL A 548 34.83 63.50 1.24
C VAL A 548 33.75 63.36 0.19
N GLN A 549 32.48 63.44 0.58
CA GLN A 549 31.34 63.45 -0.33
C GLN A 549 30.31 64.48 0.12
N GLY A 550 29.57 65.05 -0.84
CA GLY A 550 28.39 65.84 -0.53
C GLY A 550 27.32 64.98 0.14
N CYS A 551 26.78 65.46 1.26
CA CYS A 551 25.59 64.91 1.89
C CYS A 551 24.44 65.90 1.75
N GLU A 552 23.23 65.39 1.64
CA GLU A 552 22.03 66.19 1.83
C GLU A 552 21.48 65.84 3.22
N GLY A 553 21.49 66.82 4.12
CA GLY A 553 20.75 66.73 5.39
C GLY A 553 19.28 66.49 5.09
N ARG A 554 18.55 65.90 6.04
CA ARG A 554 17.12 65.57 5.86
C ARG A 554 16.37 66.83 5.37
N LEU A 555 15.44 66.61 4.43
CA LEU A 555 14.53 67.63 3.90
C LEU A 555 14.13 68.61 5.02
N CYS A 556 14.26 69.92 4.78
CA CYS A 556 13.55 70.92 5.59
C CYS A 556 12.05 70.72 5.34
N LEU A 557 11.48 69.69 5.96
CA LEU A 557 10.06 69.41 5.89
C LEU A 557 9.37 70.54 6.65
N SER A 558 8.65 71.37 5.91
CA SER A 558 7.57 72.18 6.47
C SER A 558 6.53 71.22 7.05
N VAL A 559 6.43 71.19 8.38
CA VAL A 559 5.64 70.21 9.11
C VAL A 559 4.23 70.75 9.32
N TRP A 560 3.22 69.94 9.01
CA TRP A 560 1.86 70.16 9.49
C TRP A 560 1.81 69.92 11.00
N GLU A 561 1.51 70.95 11.76
CA GLU A 561 1.32 70.86 13.21
C GLU A 561 -0.18 70.72 13.50
N ALA A 562 -0.55 69.64 14.19
CA ALA A 562 -1.93 69.37 14.59
C ALA A 562 -2.08 69.62 16.09
N SER A 563 -3.08 70.42 16.48
CA SER A 563 -3.40 70.67 17.89
C SER A 563 -4.01 69.43 18.56
N GLU A 564 -4.10 69.48 19.90
CA GLU A 564 -4.91 68.52 20.67
C GLU A 564 -6.36 68.49 20.15
N TRP A 565 -7.02 67.33 20.26
CA TRP A 565 -8.41 67.15 19.88
C TRP A 565 -9.35 67.92 20.80
N ALA A 566 -10.33 68.63 20.23
CA ALA A 566 -11.41 69.22 20.99
C ALA A 566 -12.34 68.14 21.56
N GLN A 567 -13.12 68.51 22.59
CA GLN A 567 -14.14 67.62 23.14
C GLN A 567 -15.15 67.22 22.06
N CYS A 568 -15.67 65.99 22.17
CA CYS A 568 -16.67 65.45 21.25
C CYS A 568 -17.85 66.41 21.09
N SER A 569 -18.23 66.67 19.83
CA SER A 569 -19.33 67.60 19.50
C SER A 569 -20.70 67.15 20.02
N SER A 570 -20.83 65.91 20.49
CA SER A 570 -22.03 65.40 21.15
C SER A 570 -21.69 64.91 22.56
N ASP A 571 -22.46 65.37 23.55
CA ASP A 571 -22.36 64.93 24.95
C ASP A 571 -22.78 63.45 25.15
N CYS A 572 -23.32 62.81 24.12
CA CYS A 572 -23.92 61.48 24.18
C CYS A 572 -24.22 60.94 22.76
N GLY A 573 -23.79 59.70 22.46
CA GLY A 573 -23.98 59.04 21.16
C GLY A 573 -22.85 59.32 20.17
N ARG A 574 -23.15 59.34 18.86
CA ARG A 574 -22.20 59.67 17.78
C ARG A 574 -21.95 61.18 17.73
N GLY A 575 -20.70 61.57 17.80
CA GLY A 575 -20.22 62.92 17.54
C GLY A 575 -18.92 62.90 16.72
N VAL A 576 -18.26 64.06 16.63
CA VAL A 576 -16.97 64.22 15.95
C VAL A 576 -16.02 64.99 16.87
N HIS A 577 -14.80 64.50 17.05
CA HIS A 577 -13.66 65.24 17.59
C HIS A 577 -13.10 66.11 16.46
N SER A 578 -12.91 67.41 16.70
CA SER A 578 -12.30 68.34 15.76
C SER A 578 -10.97 68.84 16.28
N ARG A 579 -9.96 69.00 15.43
CA ARG A 579 -8.68 69.64 15.79
C ARG A 579 -8.21 70.59 14.70
N THR A 580 -7.37 71.55 15.09
CA THR A 580 -6.77 72.53 14.18
C THR A 580 -5.47 71.96 13.60
N VAL A 581 -5.29 72.09 12.28
CA VAL A 581 -4.07 71.62 11.59
C VAL A 581 -3.47 72.80 10.84
N THR A 582 -2.28 73.24 11.24
CA THR A 582 -1.61 74.45 10.74
C THR A 582 -0.25 74.12 10.14
N CYS A 583 0.04 74.70 8.96
CA CYS A 583 1.34 74.59 8.33
C CYS A 583 2.33 75.56 8.98
N THR A 584 3.45 75.07 9.50
CA THR A 584 4.46 75.88 10.23
C THR A 584 5.39 76.68 9.31
N ASN A 585 5.10 76.77 8.00
CA ASN A 585 5.89 77.54 7.04
C ASN A 585 5.49 79.03 7.06
N PRO A 586 6.43 79.99 7.23
CA PRO A 586 6.15 81.43 7.14
C PRO A 586 5.60 81.88 5.77
N GLN A 587 5.74 81.06 4.72
CA GLN A 587 5.15 81.31 3.39
C GLN A 587 3.80 80.59 3.15
N GLY A 588 3.30 79.81 4.13
CA GLY A 588 1.97 79.18 4.08
C GLY A 588 1.82 77.98 3.13
N VAL A 589 2.91 77.46 2.56
CA VAL A 589 2.86 76.32 1.60
C VAL A 589 3.37 75.04 2.27
N CYS A 590 2.47 74.12 2.55
CA CYS A 590 2.72 72.73 2.94
C CYS A 590 2.01 71.78 1.96
N ASP A 591 2.51 70.56 1.80
CA ASP A 591 1.96 69.57 0.86
C ASP A 591 0.57 69.06 1.31
N PRO A 592 -0.50 69.29 0.52
CA PRO A 592 -1.86 68.85 0.85
C PRO A 592 -2.02 67.34 1.05
N GLN A 593 -1.19 66.51 0.40
CA GLN A 593 -1.29 65.04 0.52
C GLN A 593 -0.80 64.52 1.88
N SER A 594 -0.01 65.33 2.58
CA SER A 594 0.55 65.01 3.90
C SER A 594 -0.25 65.59 5.06
N GLN A 595 -1.40 66.24 4.79
CA GLN A 595 -2.20 66.89 5.82
C GLN A 595 -2.88 65.87 6.75
N PRO A 596 -2.64 65.93 8.07
CA PRO A 596 -3.36 65.10 9.05
C PRO A 596 -4.87 65.37 9.03
N PRO A 597 -5.72 64.37 9.34
CA PRO A 597 -7.17 64.56 9.39
C PRO A 597 -7.54 65.56 10.51
N HIS A 598 -8.45 66.49 10.19
CA HIS A 598 -8.93 67.54 11.10
C HIS A 598 -10.20 67.13 11.86
N GLU A 599 -10.84 66.02 11.48
CA GLU A 599 -12.07 65.50 12.10
C GLU A 599 -12.00 63.96 12.25
N GLU A 600 -12.45 63.45 13.39
CA GLU A 600 -12.52 62.01 13.70
C GLU A 600 -13.81 61.65 14.46
N PRO A 601 -14.54 60.57 14.11
CA PRO A 601 -15.78 60.21 14.80
C PRO A 601 -15.54 59.71 16.24
N CYS A 602 -16.37 60.17 17.17
CA CYS A 602 -16.43 59.72 18.57
C CYS A 602 -17.78 59.06 18.88
N GLU A 603 -17.79 57.98 19.66
CA GLU A 603 -19.01 57.33 20.16
C GLU A 603 -18.94 57.15 21.68
N ASP A 604 -19.69 57.94 22.46
CA ASP A 604 -19.82 57.76 23.91
C ASP A 604 -21.29 57.55 24.31
N HIS A 605 -21.64 56.30 24.62
CA HIS A 605 -22.99 55.90 25.00
C HIS A 605 -23.23 55.88 26.52
N SER A 606 -22.23 56.25 27.34
CA SER A 606 -22.22 55.96 28.78
C SER A 606 -23.11 56.89 29.64
N LYS A 607 -23.59 58.03 29.12
CA LYS A 607 -24.37 59.05 29.88
C LYS A 607 -25.69 59.49 29.24
N CYS A 608 -26.17 58.76 28.24
CA CYS A 608 -27.33 59.15 27.43
C CYS A 608 -28.71 58.99 28.10
N TYR A 609 -28.79 58.25 29.21
CA TYR A 609 -30.07 57.88 29.83
C TYR A 609 -30.20 58.43 31.25
N GLU A 610 -31.38 58.97 31.59
CA GLU A 610 -31.70 59.50 32.92
C GLU A 610 -33.05 58.98 33.45
N TRP A 611 -33.18 58.91 34.78
CA TRP A 611 -34.43 58.53 35.42
C TRP A 611 -35.41 59.70 35.47
N LYS A 612 -36.55 59.56 34.81
CA LYS A 612 -37.69 60.47 34.95
C LYS A 612 -38.76 59.83 35.84
N THR A 613 -39.45 60.65 36.62
CA THR A 613 -40.50 60.19 37.54
C THR A 613 -41.82 60.89 37.26
N GLY A 614 -42.91 60.15 37.21
CA GLY A 614 -44.27 60.70 37.17
C GLY A 614 -44.78 61.12 38.56
N ASP A 615 -46.02 61.60 38.60
CA ASP A 615 -46.67 62.03 39.84
C ASP A 615 -46.93 60.86 40.80
N TRP A 616 -47.02 61.18 42.10
CA TRP A 616 -47.32 60.21 43.15
C TRP A 616 -48.81 59.84 43.12
N SER A 617 -49.09 58.54 43.26
CA SER A 617 -50.46 58.03 43.42
C SER A 617 -51.08 58.46 44.75
N LYS A 618 -52.41 58.29 44.87
CA LYS A 618 -53.11 58.42 46.16
C LYS A 618 -52.56 57.41 47.17
N CYS A 619 -52.62 57.74 48.46
CA CYS A 619 -52.10 56.89 49.54
C CYS A 619 -52.82 55.53 49.53
N SER A 620 -52.07 54.43 49.64
CA SER A 620 -52.61 53.05 49.58
C SER A 620 -53.53 52.70 50.75
N SER A 621 -53.61 53.56 51.77
CA SER A 621 -54.45 53.39 52.95
C SER A 621 -55.27 54.65 53.16
N SER A 622 -56.57 54.50 53.42
CA SER A 622 -57.51 55.60 53.68
C SER A 622 -57.36 56.19 55.09
N CYS A 623 -56.68 55.47 55.99
CA CYS A 623 -56.32 55.89 57.35
C CYS A 623 -54.96 55.28 57.72
N GLY A 624 -54.30 55.80 58.77
CA GLY A 624 -53.03 55.28 59.29
C GLY A 624 -51.83 55.46 58.35
N LYS A 625 -50.82 54.59 58.50
CA LYS A 625 -49.62 54.58 57.65
C LYS A 625 -49.94 53.85 56.34
N GLY A 626 -49.75 54.52 55.21
CA GLY A 626 -49.87 53.95 53.86
C GLY A 626 -48.64 54.25 53.00
N LEU A 627 -48.69 53.85 51.74
CA LEU A 627 -47.65 54.12 50.74
C LEU A 627 -48.24 54.83 49.52
N GLN A 628 -47.52 55.81 48.99
CA GLN A 628 -47.76 56.33 47.64
C GLN A 628 -46.71 55.74 46.70
N SER A 629 -47.12 55.45 45.47
CA SER A 629 -46.26 54.93 44.42
C SER A 629 -46.23 55.87 43.23
N ARG A 630 -45.08 56.02 42.57
CA ARG A 630 -44.97 56.77 41.31
C ARG A 630 -44.29 55.94 40.24
N VAL A 631 -44.56 56.27 38.97
CA VAL A 631 -43.86 55.64 37.85
C VAL A 631 -42.45 56.21 37.76
N VAL A 632 -41.43 55.34 37.72
CA VAL A 632 -40.02 55.72 37.55
C VAL A 632 -39.50 54.98 36.32
N GLN A 633 -39.20 55.73 35.26
CA GLN A 633 -38.80 55.19 33.96
C GLN A 633 -37.46 55.79 33.53
N CYS A 634 -36.61 54.95 32.96
CA CYS A 634 -35.34 55.38 32.38
C CYS A 634 -35.62 55.88 30.96
N MET A 635 -35.22 57.11 30.66
CA MET A 635 -35.50 57.78 29.39
C MET A 635 -34.24 58.40 28.81
N HIS A 636 -34.10 58.32 27.48
CA HIS A 636 -32.98 58.93 26.77
C HIS A 636 -33.12 60.46 26.80
N LYS A 637 -32.07 61.17 27.25
CA LYS A 637 -32.10 62.63 27.46
C LYS A 637 -32.50 63.43 26.21
N VAL A 638 -32.05 62.98 25.04
CA VAL A 638 -32.24 63.71 23.77
C VAL A 638 -33.47 63.25 22.99
N THR A 639 -33.81 61.96 23.05
CA THR A 639 -34.84 61.38 22.17
C THR A 639 -36.16 61.10 22.89
N GLY A 640 -36.19 61.19 24.23
CA GLY A 640 -37.37 60.92 25.05
C GLY A 640 -37.87 59.47 24.98
N ARG A 641 -37.11 58.54 24.41
CA ARG A 641 -37.49 57.13 24.32
C ARG A 641 -37.18 56.39 25.62
N HIS A 642 -38.00 55.37 25.92
CA HIS A 642 -37.74 54.45 27.03
C HIS A 642 -36.46 53.65 26.77
N GLY A 643 -35.59 53.57 27.77
CA GLY A 643 -34.34 52.80 27.74
C GLY A 643 -34.13 52.02 29.03
N ASN A 644 -33.08 51.19 29.07
CA ASN A 644 -32.75 50.35 30.24
C ASN A 644 -31.36 50.66 30.83
N ASP A 645 -30.62 51.61 30.26
CA ASP A 645 -29.20 51.84 30.56
C ASP A 645 -28.95 52.96 31.60
N CYS A 646 -29.96 53.31 32.41
CA CYS A 646 -29.78 54.27 33.49
C CYS A 646 -29.07 53.63 34.70
N PRO A 647 -28.11 54.33 35.35
CA PRO A 647 -27.44 53.82 36.54
C PRO A 647 -28.42 53.48 37.66
N VAL A 648 -28.40 52.22 38.11
CA VAL A 648 -29.34 51.71 39.13
C VAL A 648 -29.16 52.40 40.48
N THR A 649 -27.95 52.84 40.81
CA THR A 649 -27.62 53.57 42.05
C THR A 649 -28.31 54.92 42.15
N LEU A 650 -28.60 55.56 41.02
CA LEU A 650 -29.28 56.85 40.95
C LEU A 650 -30.80 56.71 40.78
N ARG A 651 -31.34 55.48 40.82
CA ARG A 651 -32.77 55.24 40.62
C ARG A 651 -33.59 55.87 41.75
N PRO A 652 -34.49 56.82 41.45
CA PRO A 652 -35.34 57.43 42.47
C PRO A 652 -36.29 56.42 43.11
N PRO A 653 -36.66 56.59 44.39
CA PRO A 653 -37.57 55.67 45.05
C PRO A 653 -38.94 55.68 44.36
N THR A 654 -39.43 54.49 44.05
CA THR A 654 -40.75 54.23 43.45
C THR A 654 -41.87 54.38 44.48
N TYR A 655 -41.53 54.35 45.77
CA TYR A 655 -42.45 54.31 46.89
C TYR A 655 -42.05 55.32 47.96
N ARG A 656 -43.03 56.00 48.55
CA ARG A 656 -42.81 56.82 49.76
C ARG A 656 -43.92 56.58 50.79
N PRO A 657 -43.60 56.68 52.10
CA PRO A 657 -44.61 56.60 53.14
C PRO A 657 -45.55 57.82 53.08
N CYS A 658 -46.83 57.60 53.34
CA CYS A 658 -47.84 58.61 53.58
C CYS A 658 -48.58 58.29 54.87
N HIS A 659 -49.08 59.32 55.57
CA HIS A 659 -49.86 59.15 56.78
C HIS A 659 -51.20 59.87 56.62
N HIS A 660 -52.29 59.13 56.78
CA HIS A 660 -53.63 59.66 57.00
C HIS A 660 -54.03 59.38 58.46
N GLY A 661 -54.97 60.13 59.02
CA GLY A 661 -55.34 60.07 60.45
C GLY A 661 -55.59 58.65 60.99
N THR A 662 -55.55 58.49 62.32
CA THR A 662 -55.61 57.19 63.03
C THR A 662 -56.77 56.29 62.55
N CYS A 663 -56.44 55.07 62.12
CA CYS A 663 -57.43 54.06 61.74
C CYS A 663 -58.19 53.56 62.98
N ASN A 664 -59.53 53.59 62.94
CA ASN A 664 -60.37 52.89 63.90
C ASN A 664 -60.35 51.38 63.61
N GLU A 665 -60.27 50.57 64.67
CA GLU A 665 -60.13 49.12 64.64
C GLU A 665 -61.31 48.45 63.92
N LYS A 666 -61.07 48.04 62.67
CA LYS A 666 -61.59 46.83 62.01
C LYS A 666 -61.22 46.89 60.52
N ILE A 667 -59.98 46.51 60.20
CA ILE A 667 -59.59 46.13 58.84
C ILE A 667 -58.87 44.79 58.93
N ASN A 668 -59.44 43.78 58.28
CA ASN A 668 -58.86 42.46 58.13
C ASN A 668 -57.76 42.52 57.06
N VAL A 669 -56.56 42.07 57.43
CA VAL A 669 -55.33 42.12 56.65
C VAL A 669 -55.35 41.05 55.56
N ASN A 670 -55.17 41.43 54.29
CA ASN A 670 -54.62 40.54 53.26
C ASN A 670 -54.08 41.36 52.07
N THR A 671 -52.83 41.75 52.19
CA THR A 671 -51.98 42.35 51.16
C THR A 671 -50.80 41.42 50.94
N ILE A 672 -50.55 40.89 49.73
CA ILE A 672 -49.17 40.60 49.27
C ILE A 672 -49.07 40.80 47.75
N THR A 673 -48.21 41.74 47.35
CA THR A 673 -47.90 42.13 45.96
C THR A 673 -46.41 41.93 45.59
N SER A 674 -45.73 40.91 46.12
CA SER A 674 -44.33 40.61 45.75
C SER A 674 -44.04 39.11 45.55
N PRO A 675 -43.64 38.68 44.33
CA PRO A 675 -43.34 37.27 44.02
C PRO A 675 -42.12 36.69 44.74
N ARG A 676 -41.16 37.52 45.13
CA ARG A 676 -39.95 37.06 45.83
C ARG A 676 -40.22 36.68 47.28
N LEU A 677 -41.24 37.28 47.90
CA LEU A 677 -41.71 36.91 49.24
C LEU A 677 -42.66 35.71 49.21
N ALA A 678 -43.34 35.47 48.08
CA ALA A 678 -44.24 34.33 47.90
C ALA A 678 -43.51 32.98 47.93
N ALA A 679 -42.27 32.90 47.47
CA ALA A 679 -41.49 31.66 47.53
C ALA A 679 -41.17 31.19 48.97
N LEU A 680 -41.19 32.11 49.93
CA LEU A 680 -40.93 31.85 51.36
C LEU A 680 -42.20 31.79 52.22
N THR A 681 -43.36 32.23 51.71
CA THR A 681 -44.61 32.34 52.50
C THR A 681 -45.85 31.69 51.87
N TYR A 682 -45.80 31.29 50.60
CA TYR A 682 -46.92 30.63 49.90
C TYR A 682 -46.83 29.11 50.04
N LYS A 683 -47.92 28.49 50.53
CA LYS A 683 -48.03 27.04 50.71
C LYS A 683 -48.33 26.39 49.35
N CYS A 684 -47.31 25.79 48.73
CA CYS A 684 -47.46 25.09 47.46
C CYS A 684 -48.18 23.74 47.66
N LEU A 685 -49.22 23.49 46.86
CA LEU A 685 -50.02 22.25 46.86
C LEU A 685 -49.74 21.37 45.62
N GLY A 686 -48.71 21.71 44.84
CA GLY A 686 -48.33 21.02 43.60
C GLY A 686 -48.59 21.85 42.33
N ASP A 687 -47.95 21.45 41.22
CA ASP A 687 -48.20 22.02 39.90
C ASP A 687 -49.60 21.65 39.37
N GLN A 688 -50.43 22.64 39.09
CA GLN A 688 -51.78 22.42 38.53
C GLN A 688 -51.73 21.99 37.06
N TRP A 689 -50.69 22.35 36.31
CA TRP A 689 -50.55 22.08 34.88
C TRP A 689 -49.18 21.50 34.53
N THR A 690 -48.87 20.31 35.05
CA THR A 690 -47.57 19.62 34.97
C THR A 690 -46.87 19.71 33.60
N VAL A 691 -47.61 19.56 32.49
CA VAL A 691 -47.04 19.63 31.12
C VAL A 691 -46.69 21.07 30.70
N TYR A 692 -47.57 22.04 30.98
CA TYR A 692 -47.35 23.44 30.62
C TYR A 692 -46.33 24.12 31.54
N CYS A 693 -46.24 23.71 32.80
CA CYS A 693 -45.30 24.27 33.77
C CYS A 693 -43.84 24.12 33.33
N ARG A 694 -43.49 23.07 32.58
CA ARG A 694 -42.16 22.89 31.99
C ARG A 694 -41.83 23.99 30.96
N VAL A 695 -42.80 24.40 30.14
CA VAL A 695 -42.67 25.51 29.17
C VAL A 695 -42.58 26.86 29.88
N ILE A 696 -43.38 27.06 30.94
CA ILE A 696 -43.33 28.26 31.79
C ILE A 696 -41.93 28.47 32.38
N ARG A 697 -41.26 27.38 32.79
CA ARG A 697 -39.85 27.40 33.23
C ARG A 697 -38.88 27.76 32.11
N GLU A 698 -38.98 27.10 30.96
CA GLU A 698 -38.09 27.32 29.81
C GLU A 698 -38.18 28.75 29.25
N LYS A 699 -39.35 29.39 29.38
CA LYS A 699 -39.60 30.77 28.95
C LYS A 699 -39.40 31.82 30.06
N ASN A 700 -38.86 31.46 31.23
CA ASN A 700 -38.62 32.35 32.37
C ASN A 700 -39.87 33.08 32.92
N LEU A 701 -41.06 32.49 32.75
CA LEU A 701 -42.34 33.12 33.12
C LEU A 701 -42.68 32.99 34.62
N CYS A 702 -41.85 32.28 35.39
CA CYS A 702 -41.96 32.13 36.86
C CYS A 702 -41.76 33.42 37.67
N GLN A 703 -41.58 34.57 37.02
CA GLN A 703 -41.54 35.89 37.68
C GLN A 703 -42.93 36.49 37.86
N ASP A 704 -43.94 36.02 37.12
CA ASP A 704 -45.34 36.43 37.28
C ASP A 704 -46.03 35.54 38.33
N MET A 705 -46.70 36.18 39.29
CA MET A 705 -47.41 35.49 40.38
C MET A 705 -48.54 34.58 39.90
N ARG A 706 -49.17 34.89 38.76
CA ARG A 706 -50.25 34.04 38.21
C ARG A 706 -49.72 32.69 37.74
N TRP A 707 -48.52 32.66 37.17
CA TRP A 707 -47.84 31.42 36.79
C TRP A 707 -47.23 30.73 38.01
N TYR A 708 -46.68 31.48 38.96
CA TYR A 708 -46.16 30.94 40.21
C TYR A 708 -47.23 30.17 41.03
N GLN A 709 -48.45 30.70 41.11
CA GLN A 709 -49.56 30.04 41.83
C GLN A 709 -50.03 28.74 41.18
N ARG A 710 -49.89 28.60 39.85
CA ARG A 710 -50.34 27.42 39.10
C ARG A 710 -49.24 26.38 38.85
N CYS A 711 -47.97 26.80 38.90
CA CYS A 711 -46.78 26.00 38.63
C CYS A 711 -45.77 26.13 39.78
N CYS A 712 -46.23 25.95 41.02
CA CYS A 712 -45.46 26.30 42.20
C CYS A 712 -44.25 25.40 42.47
N ASP A 713 -44.29 24.11 42.10
CA ASP A 713 -43.14 23.21 42.25
C ASP A 713 -42.10 23.50 41.16
N THR A 714 -42.55 23.58 39.90
CA THR A 714 -41.64 23.86 38.78
C THR A 714 -40.97 25.24 38.93
N CYS A 715 -41.68 26.25 39.44
CA CYS A 715 -41.11 27.57 39.69
C CYS A 715 -40.24 27.65 40.96
N ARG A 716 -40.45 26.79 41.97
CA ARG A 716 -39.54 26.66 43.11
C ARG A 716 -38.18 26.12 42.67
N ASP A 717 -38.16 25.08 41.85
CA ASP A 717 -36.94 24.49 41.28
C ASP A 717 -36.16 25.48 40.41
N PHE A 718 -36.88 26.32 39.66
CA PHE A 718 -36.29 27.39 38.87
C PHE A 718 -35.44 28.36 39.72
N TYR A 719 -35.95 28.78 40.89
CA TYR A 719 -35.20 29.66 41.78
C TYR A 719 -34.10 28.92 42.56
N ALA A 720 -34.30 27.64 42.91
CA ALA A 720 -33.29 26.83 43.59
C ALA A 720 -32.03 26.59 42.72
N LYS A 721 -32.20 26.29 41.42
CA LYS A 721 -31.06 26.11 40.49
C LYS A 721 -30.32 27.40 40.15
N LYS A 722 -31.00 28.55 40.19
CA LYS A 722 -30.36 29.87 39.97
C LYS A 722 -29.45 30.31 41.11
N ILE A 723 -29.59 29.71 42.30
CA ILE A 723 -28.76 29.98 43.48
C ILE A 723 -27.46 29.15 43.43
N LEU A 724 -27.47 27.95 42.83
CA LEU A 724 -26.30 27.07 42.69
C LEU A 724 -25.34 27.41 41.53
N HIS A 725 -25.75 28.27 40.59
CA HIS A 725 -24.87 28.75 39.50
C HIS A 725 -24.23 30.13 39.78
N LYS A 726 -24.30 30.62 41.03
CA LYS A 726 -23.66 31.86 41.49
C LYS A 726 -22.91 31.72 42.82
N SER A 727 -22.56 30.49 43.20
CA SER A 727 -21.63 30.18 44.30
C SER A 727 -20.37 29.54 43.75
#